data_AF-A0A7X5IA17-F1
#
_entry.id   AF-A0A7X5IA17-F1
#
_cell.length_a   1.000
_cell.length_b   1.000
_cell.length_c   1.000
_cell.angle_alpha   90.00
_cell.angle_beta   90.00
_cell.angle_gamma   90.00
#
_symmetry.space_group_name_H-M   'P 1'
#
loop_
_entity.id
_entity.type
_entity.pdbx_description
1 polymer ?
#
loop_
_entity_poly.entity_id
_entity_poly.type
_entity_poly.pdbx_seq_one_letter_code
_entity_poly.pdbx_strand_id
1 'polypeptide(L)'
;MRRLNSQFTTKYISEAGTRAENKDYFGFVEMDNVACWVIAEGYDKDTTISSAKLAVDTVISEFTKKPSLSKRTIKRCIKEANRQLKLQSSKFHLKASILVVVSNYSKLRYAVCGNCRFHIFRGSNILEKSHDTSLYQEMIQEQEIVDDGEKGIEESRNLLQYLGKQGHLKIKVSKKKKLQNEDILLMTTWGLWEKITTVEMLDTLEDAKDAESYIDDLQDLFLSKQTNTVNNHTIATVFIGKVFQEKNYTQKIIKIAIMILIPVLIITAITAFVNWKAEKKRKEIIATVEKIENRGDSYIAEEDFDRALREYENAVEQSEELKKKTGKKGKQNTAIKERLEVKQKTTEYLTDGEEAYSSQDYENAQKSYNKALKEAKNNMDFYDLLDKDSIKQKQDFCQDAKYISSLIDLADAEAELGDYIAAAQNYAEAKQIAAENGDNTAINDINLKIKEMQSKMTEEMKQQIEQQQAEEEKAKQQQQEQEEALKQQIETDGAAIELEADALLAEGNTETAKQYYQQAMQMYKDAGVIEKASLVQKKIIDADATAKQQQNDVKTAEGDAYVLNGDNFLLENKFAEAIEEYKKAKDIYSQVKNTDKMAEIIEKISVAQVKQKENDIAEQKMNIGVIEARGDEALKLQQYDKAKEFYLQSQALYQGINDMDKVAEVQEKIKVVQQLQEEIRKAREEQGIPQ
;
A
#
# COMPACT_ATOMS: atom_id res chain seq x y z
N MET A 1 -16.23 61.30 -84.44
CA MET A 1 -15.52 60.70 -85.58
C MET A 1 -14.03 60.99 -85.44
N ARG A 2 -13.13 60.06 -85.81
CA ARG A 2 -11.69 60.21 -85.56
C ARG A 2 -11.05 61.26 -86.45
N ARG A 3 -11.38 61.27 -87.75
CA ARG A 3 -10.89 62.24 -88.75
C ARG A 3 -11.11 63.69 -88.32
N LEU A 4 -12.34 64.04 -87.92
CA LEU A 4 -12.70 65.39 -87.45
C LEU A 4 -11.94 65.85 -86.19
N ASN A 5 -11.36 64.90 -85.44
CA ASN A 5 -10.58 65.19 -84.22
C ASN A 5 -9.07 65.02 -84.45
N SER A 6 -8.64 65.05 -85.70
CA SER A 6 -7.26 64.92 -86.14
C SER A 6 -7.00 65.85 -87.33
N GLN A 7 -5.73 66.14 -87.60
CA GLN A 7 -5.32 67.00 -88.71
C GLN A 7 -4.21 66.29 -89.48
N PHE A 8 -4.56 65.81 -90.68
CA PHE A 8 -3.69 65.10 -91.61
C PHE A 8 -3.75 65.86 -92.95
N THR A 9 -2.59 66.28 -93.47
CA THR A 9 -2.48 67.01 -94.73
C THR A 9 -1.71 66.16 -95.73
N THR A 10 -2.40 65.66 -96.76
CA THR A 10 -1.81 64.81 -97.80
C THR A 10 -1.44 65.66 -99.03
N LYS A 11 -0.19 65.55 -99.50
CA LYS A 11 0.29 66.16 -100.75
C LYS A 11 1.10 65.13 -101.53
N TYR A 12 1.14 65.24 -102.86
CA TYR A 12 1.91 64.33 -103.71
C TYR A 12 2.27 64.98 -105.05
N ILE A 13 3.34 64.48 -105.67
CA ILE A 13 3.72 64.73 -107.06
C ILE A 13 4.03 63.41 -107.76
N SER A 14 3.69 63.29 -109.04
CA SER A 14 3.92 62.07 -109.82
C SER A 14 4.23 62.44 -111.26
N GLU A 15 5.48 62.25 -111.66
CA GLU A 15 5.99 62.74 -112.95
C GLU A 15 6.55 61.62 -113.81
N ALA A 16 6.38 61.76 -115.13
CA ALA A 16 6.97 60.84 -116.09
C ALA A 16 8.51 60.97 -116.18
N GLY A 17 9.06 62.11 -115.73
CA GLY A 17 10.45 62.46 -115.98
C GLY A 17 10.71 62.60 -117.48
N THR A 18 11.78 61.99 -117.99
CA THR A 18 12.09 61.95 -119.42
C THR A 18 11.50 60.73 -120.13
N ARG A 19 10.64 59.94 -119.46
CA ARG A 19 10.00 58.75 -120.04
C ARG A 19 8.75 59.15 -120.83
N ALA A 20 8.38 58.32 -121.81
CA ALA A 20 7.23 58.58 -122.68
C ALA A 20 5.87 58.51 -121.94
N GLU A 21 5.81 57.76 -120.85
CA GLU A 21 4.60 57.60 -120.03
C GLU A 21 4.96 57.56 -118.54
N ASN A 22 4.04 58.03 -117.69
CA ASN A 22 4.15 57.85 -116.26
C ASN A 22 3.63 56.47 -115.83
N LYS A 23 4.52 55.59 -115.38
CA LYS A 23 4.17 54.25 -114.88
C LYS A 23 3.95 54.20 -113.37
N ASP A 24 4.12 55.30 -112.67
CA ASP A 24 3.80 55.40 -111.26
C ASP A 24 2.35 55.84 -111.07
N TYR A 25 1.80 55.53 -109.90
CA TYR A 25 0.48 56.02 -109.52
C TYR A 25 0.35 56.13 -108.00
N PHE A 26 -0.28 57.21 -107.55
CA PHE A 26 -0.62 57.43 -106.15
C PHE A 26 -2.13 57.66 -106.01
N GLY A 27 -2.72 57.09 -104.97
CA GLY A 27 -4.12 57.30 -104.64
C GLY A 27 -4.37 57.13 -103.15
N PHE A 28 -5.39 57.79 -102.64
CA PHE A 28 -5.75 57.67 -101.23
C PHE A 28 -7.25 57.86 -100.97
N VAL A 29 -7.69 57.42 -99.80
CA VAL A 29 -9.04 57.64 -99.28
C VAL A 29 -8.98 57.94 -97.77
N GLU A 30 -9.62 59.03 -97.35
CA GLU A 30 -9.73 59.43 -95.94
C GLU A 30 -11.19 59.36 -95.47
N MET A 31 -11.51 58.37 -94.65
CA MET A 31 -12.84 58.13 -94.06
C MET A 31 -12.89 58.57 -92.60
N ASP A 32 -14.08 58.60 -91.99
CA ASP A 32 -14.27 59.10 -90.61
C ASP A 32 -13.39 58.45 -89.53
N ASN A 33 -13.05 57.17 -89.72
CA ASN A 33 -12.35 56.37 -88.70
C ASN A 33 -11.02 55.79 -89.18
N VAL A 34 -10.75 55.82 -90.49
CA VAL A 34 -9.50 55.34 -91.08
C VAL A 34 -9.13 56.12 -92.34
N ALA A 35 -7.84 56.14 -92.66
CA ALA A 35 -7.31 56.61 -93.94
C ALA A 35 -6.44 55.51 -94.57
N CYS A 36 -6.38 55.47 -95.90
CA CYS A 36 -5.56 54.54 -96.67
C CYS A 36 -4.87 55.30 -97.81
N TRP A 37 -3.55 55.28 -97.83
CA TRP A 37 -2.71 55.82 -98.90
C TRP A 37 -2.00 54.66 -99.60
N VAL A 38 -1.95 54.73 -100.92
CA VAL A 38 -1.38 53.68 -101.76
C VAL A 38 -0.52 54.32 -102.83
N ILE A 39 0.74 53.91 -102.90
CA ILE A 39 1.67 54.29 -103.95
C ILE A 39 2.13 53.03 -104.67
N ALA A 40 2.25 53.11 -105.99
CA ALA A 40 2.72 51.99 -106.80
C ALA A 40 3.58 52.49 -107.97
N GLU A 41 4.51 51.64 -108.38
CA GLU A 41 5.34 51.78 -109.59
C GLU A 41 5.10 50.57 -110.48
N GLY A 42 4.70 50.81 -111.73
CA GLY A 42 4.62 49.80 -112.77
C GLY A 42 5.99 49.62 -113.41
N TYR A 43 6.42 48.36 -113.56
CA TYR A 43 7.76 48.09 -114.10
C TYR A 43 7.77 46.98 -115.17
N ASP A 44 6.63 46.82 -115.83
CA ASP A 44 6.48 46.04 -117.06
C ASP A 44 6.55 46.92 -118.33
N LYS A 45 6.41 46.29 -119.50
CA LYS A 45 6.51 46.94 -120.82
C LYS A 45 5.16 47.27 -121.44
N ASP A 46 4.04 47.07 -120.73
CA ASP A 46 2.72 47.38 -121.26
C ASP A 46 2.49 48.91 -121.27
N THR A 47 2.00 49.43 -122.39
CA THR A 47 1.68 50.86 -122.60
C THR A 47 0.17 51.09 -122.69
N THR A 48 -0.64 50.03 -122.64
CA THR A 48 -2.11 50.09 -122.74
C THR A 48 -2.78 50.05 -121.37
N ILE A 49 -2.22 49.27 -120.44
CA ILE A 49 -2.71 49.12 -119.07
C ILE A 49 -1.63 49.59 -118.10
N SER A 50 -1.94 50.62 -117.31
CA SER A 50 -1.07 51.03 -116.20
C SER A 50 -1.20 50.06 -115.02
N SER A 51 -0.18 49.24 -114.80
CA SER A 51 -0.11 48.30 -113.68
C SER A 51 -0.19 48.98 -112.31
N ALA A 52 0.45 50.15 -112.15
CA ALA A 52 0.39 50.91 -110.90
C ALA A 52 -1.03 51.42 -110.63
N LYS A 53 -1.68 52.00 -111.64
CA LYS A 53 -3.07 52.49 -111.52
C LYS A 53 -4.04 51.34 -111.20
N LEU A 54 -3.97 50.24 -111.94
CA LEU A 54 -4.80 49.06 -111.69
C LEU A 54 -4.62 48.54 -110.26
N ALA A 55 -3.38 48.50 -109.77
CA ALA A 55 -3.08 48.03 -108.42
C ALA A 55 -3.64 48.96 -107.34
N VAL A 56 -3.41 50.27 -107.47
CA VAL A 56 -3.88 51.29 -106.52
C VAL A 56 -5.41 51.34 -106.48
N ASP A 57 -6.06 51.43 -107.63
CA ASP A 57 -7.53 51.49 -107.74
C ASP A 57 -8.17 50.25 -107.12
N THR A 58 -7.58 49.07 -107.35
CA THR A 58 -8.04 47.81 -106.74
C THR A 58 -7.90 47.84 -105.22
N VAL A 59 -6.75 48.31 -104.69
CA VAL A 59 -6.55 48.39 -103.23
C VAL A 59 -7.54 49.36 -102.59
N ILE A 60 -7.73 50.55 -103.16
CA ILE A 60 -8.66 51.55 -102.63
C ILE A 60 -10.10 51.04 -102.65
N SER A 61 -10.52 50.39 -103.75
CA SER A 61 -11.84 49.78 -103.87
C SER A 61 -12.06 48.69 -102.81
N GLU A 62 -11.13 47.76 -102.67
CA GLU A 62 -11.22 46.67 -101.68
C GLU A 62 -11.13 47.12 -100.22
N PHE A 63 -10.37 48.19 -99.97
CA PHE A 63 -10.27 48.78 -98.65
C PHE A 63 -11.56 49.46 -98.24
N THR A 64 -12.16 50.25 -99.14
CA THR A 64 -13.42 50.99 -98.91
C THR A 64 -14.58 50.05 -98.60
N LYS A 65 -14.61 48.83 -99.15
CA LYS A 65 -15.63 47.81 -98.84
C LYS A 65 -15.63 47.37 -97.36
N LYS A 66 -14.45 47.20 -96.75
CA LYS A 66 -14.30 46.71 -95.36
C LYS A 66 -13.06 47.36 -94.70
N PRO A 67 -13.13 48.67 -94.37
CA PRO A 67 -12.00 49.46 -93.88
C PRO A 67 -11.55 48.99 -92.49
N SER A 68 -10.24 48.74 -92.31
CA SER A 68 -9.69 48.34 -91.01
C SER A 68 -8.16 48.40 -90.97
N LEU A 69 -7.60 48.76 -89.82
CA LEU A 69 -6.16 48.71 -89.50
C LEU A 69 -5.64 47.27 -89.24
N SER A 70 -6.37 46.23 -89.65
CA SER A 70 -5.97 44.84 -89.42
C SER A 70 -4.97 44.36 -90.47
N LYS A 71 -4.01 43.51 -90.08
CA LYS A 71 -3.09 42.88 -91.05
C LYS A 71 -3.84 42.10 -92.13
N ARG A 72 -4.99 41.50 -91.77
CA ARG A 72 -5.82 40.67 -92.65
C ARG A 72 -6.44 41.51 -93.77
N THR A 73 -6.98 42.68 -93.43
CA THR A 73 -7.56 43.62 -94.40
C THR A 73 -6.51 44.09 -95.41
N ILE A 74 -5.36 44.57 -94.92
CA ILE A 74 -4.28 45.07 -95.79
C ILE A 74 -3.79 43.97 -96.74
N LYS A 75 -3.53 42.76 -96.22
CA LYS A 75 -3.14 41.61 -97.06
C LYS A 75 -4.20 41.24 -98.08
N ARG A 76 -5.49 41.29 -97.73
CA ARG A 76 -6.59 40.99 -98.65
C ARG A 76 -6.59 41.96 -99.84
N CYS A 77 -6.47 43.26 -99.57
CA CYS A 77 -6.48 44.28 -100.64
C CYS A 77 -5.30 44.10 -101.60
N ILE A 78 -4.08 43.89 -101.06
CA ILE A 78 -2.88 43.65 -101.90
C ILE A 78 -2.98 42.34 -102.69
N LYS A 79 -3.52 41.27 -102.09
CA LYS A 79 -3.74 40.00 -102.80
C LYS A 79 -4.75 40.14 -103.94
N GLU A 80 -5.78 40.95 -103.75
CA GLU A 80 -6.77 41.21 -104.79
C GLU A 80 -6.17 42.04 -105.92
N ALA A 81 -5.38 43.08 -105.62
CA ALA A 81 -4.62 43.81 -106.64
C ALA A 81 -3.70 42.88 -107.45
N ASN A 82 -2.96 41.99 -106.78
CA ASN A 82 -2.15 40.96 -107.45
C ASN A 82 -2.99 40.04 -108.36
N ARG A 83 -4.20 39.67 -107.93
CA ARG A 83 -5.13 38.86 -108.74
C ARG A 83 -5.56 39.63 -109.99
N GLN A 84 -5.92 40.90 -109.86
CA GLN A 84 -6.34 41.74 -110.98
C GLN A 84 -5.22 41.93 -112.01
N LEU A 85 -3.98 42.20 -111.58
CA LEU A 85 -2.84 42.31 -112.50
C LEU A 85 -2.61 41.01 -113.28
N LYS A 86 -2.76 39.85 -112.63
CA LYS A 86 -2.67 38.54 -113.31
C LYS A 86 -3.79 38.31 -114.32
N LEU A 87 -5.02 38.71 -113.98
CA LEU A 87 -6.18 38.54 -114.87
C LEU A 87 -6.14 39.46 -116.08
N GLN A 88 -5.62 40.68 -115.90
CA GLN A 88 -5.50 41.69 -116.96
C GLN A 88 -4.19 41.56 -117.76
N SER A 89 -3.27 40.69 -117.32
CA SER A 89 -2.06 40.36 -118.09
C SER A 89 -2.45 39.66 -119.38
N SER A 90 -2.10 40.28 -120.51
CA SER A 90 -2.34 39.72 -121.84
C SER A 90 -1.02 39.58 -122.60
N LYS A 91 -0.73 40.50 -123.53
CA LYS A 91 0.51 40.54 -124.32
C LYS A 91 1.74 40.72 -123.45
N PHE A 92 1.64 41.55 -122.42
CA PHE A 92 2.69 41.75 -121.43
C PHE A 92 2.23 41.27 -120.06
N HIS A 93 3.18 40.71 -119.31
CA HIS A 93 2.96 40.35 -117.93
C HIS A 93 2.98 41.63 -117.08
N LEU A 94 1.83 42.04 -116.57
CA LEU A 94 1.66 43.23 -115.75
C LEU A 94 2.38 43.05 -114.39
N LYS A 95 3.22 44.02 -114.04
CA LYS A 95 4.01 43.99 -112.81
C LYS A 95 4.00 45.34 -112.11
N ALA A 96 3.73 45.32 -110.81
CA ALA A 96 3.79 46.53 -109.99
C ALA A 96 4.47 46.30 -108.63
N SER A 97 5.26 47.28 -108.23
CA SER A 97 5.69 47.52 -106.86
C SER A 97 4.58 48.31 -106.16
N ILE A 98 4.25 47.98 -104.91
CA ILE A 98 3.19 48.66 -104.16
C ILE A 98 3.57 48.85 -102.68
N LEU A 99 3.18 49.99 -102.14
CA LEU A 99 3.17 50.31 -100.72
C LEU A 99 1.77 50.79 -100.31
N VAL A 100 1.22 50.17 -99.27
CA VAL A 100 -0.08 50.52 -98.69
C VAL A 100 0.12 50.98 -97.25
N VAL A 101 -0.32 52.20 -96.93
CA VAL A 101 -0.30 52.77 -95.58
C VAL A 101 -1.74 52.97 -95.10
N VAL A 102 -2.09 52.42 -93.95
CA VAL A 102 -3.41 52.57 -93.33
C VAL A 102 -3.26 53.19 -91.94
N SER A 103 -4.05 54.22 -91.64
CA SER A 103 -4.12 54.86 -90.33
C SER A 103 -5.53 54.81 -89.77
N ASN A 104 -5.68 54.75 -88.45
CA ASN A 104 -6.94 55.02 -87.74
C ASN A 104 -6.91 56.37 -87.00
N TYR A 105 -6.07 57.30 -87.48
CA TYR A 105 -5.79 58.63 -86.92
C TYR A 105 -5.08 58.64 -85.55
N SER A 106 -4.85 57.49 -84.91
CA SER A 106 -4.02 57.34 -83.70
C SER A 106 -2.81 56.44 -83.90
N LYS A 107 -2.96 55.45 -84.79
CA LYS A 107 -2.00 54.39 -85.07
C LYS A 107 -2.03 54.11 -86.56
N LEU A 108 -0.89 53.73 -87.12
CA LEU A 108 -0.79 53.27 -88.50
C LEU A 108 -0.23 51.86 -88.63
N ARG A 109 -0.40 51.30 -89.82
CA ARG A 109 0.32 50.13 -90.34
C ARG A 109 0.63 50.39 -91.79
N TYR A 110 1.67 49.76 -92.29
CA TYR A 110 1.99 49.75 -93.70
C TYR A 110 2.34 48.34 -94.17
N ALA A 111 2.29 48.12 -95.47
CA ALA A 111 2.72 46.90 -96.13
C ALA A 111 3.41 47.24 -97.44
N VAL A 112 4.57 46.63 -97.66
CA VAL A 112 5.35 46.78 -98.89
C VAL A 112 5.33 45.46 -99.64
N CYS A 113 5.17 45.53 -100.96
CA CYS A 113 5.41 44.43 -101.88
C CYS A 113 6.02 44.99 -103.16
N GLY A 114 7.34 44.96 -103.25
CA GLY A 114 8.13 45.64 -104.27
C GLY A 114 9.20 46.50 -103.63
N ASN A 115 9.59 47.57 -104.31
CA ASN A 115 10.63 48.52 -103.94
C ASN A 115 10.11 49.95 -103.62
N CYS A 116 8.80 50.19 -103.51
CA CYS A 116 8.32 51.47 -102.95
C CYS A 116 8.71 51.57 -101.46
N ARG A 117 9.14 52.75 -101.02
CA ARG A 117 9.64 52.98 -99.65
C ARG A 117 8.71 53.88 -98.84
N PHE A 118 8.68 53.61 -97.55
CA PHE A 118 7.91 54.32 -96.54
C PHE A 118 8.83 54.80 -95.42
N HIS A 119 8.66 56.05 -95.01
CA HIS A 119 9.37 56.63 -93.87
C HIS A 119 8.42 57.34 -92.92
N ILE A 120 8.81 57.39 -91.65
CA ILE A 120 8.20 58.29 -90.65
C ILE A 120 9.29 59.17 -90.09
N PHE A 121 9.12 60.48 -90.20
CA PHE A 121 10.00 61.48 -89.61
C PHE A 121 9.29 62.22 -88.48
N ARG A 122 10.07 62.71 -87.50
CA ARG A 122 9.61 63.66 -86.47
C ARG A 122 10.77 64.52 -86.00
N GLY A 123 10.70 65.82 -86.29
CA GLY A 123 11.88 66.69 -86.21
C GLY A 123 13.02 66.09 -87.03
N SER A 124 14.27 66.22 -86.57
CA SER A 124 15.45 65.63 -87.22
C SER A 124 15.66 64.12 -86.94
N ASN A 125 14.58 63.35 -86.71
CA ASN A 125 14.67 61.90 -86.42
C ASN A 125 13.94 61.04 -87.45
N ILE A 126 14.61 59.97 -87.89
CA ILE A 126 14.03 58.88 -88.68
C ILE A 126 13.41 57.85 -87.72
N LEU A 127 12.09 57.87 -87.55
CA LEU A 127 11.38 56.97 -86.65
C LEU A 127 11.09 55.60 -87.27
N GLU A 128 10.92 55.56 -88.58
CA GLU A 128 10.68 54.34 -89.34
C GLU A 128 11.26 54.48 -90.74
N LYS A 129 11.91 53.41 -91.23
CA LYS A 129 12.19 53.17 -92.64
C LYS A 129 11.68 51.76 -92.98
N SER A 130 10.84 51.64 -94.00
CA SER A 130 10.36 50.32 -94.42
C SER A 130 11.46 49.53 -95.10
N HIS A 131 11.47 48.22 -94.86
CA HIS A 131 12.24 47.31 -95.67
C HIS A 131 11.44 46.85 -96.88
N ASP A 132 11.95 47.17 -98.06
CA ASP A 132 11.39 46.72 -99.31
C ASP A 132 11.72 45.24 -99.61
N THR A 133 11.35 44.74 -100.78
CA THR A 133 11.57 43.33 -101.19
C THR A 133 12.44 43.21 -102.43
N SER A 134 13.37 44.14 -102.63
CA SER A 134 14.46 44.04 -103.60
C SER A 134 15.61 43.18 -103.08
N LEU A 135 16.46 42.70 -103.99
CA LEU A 135 17.73 42.05 -103.63
C LEU A 135 18.64 43.03 -102.88
N TYR A 136 18.68 44.30 -103.28
CA TYR A 136 19.40 45.36 -102.56
C TYR A 136 19.04 45.41 -101.06
N GLN A 137 17.75 45.34 -100.73
CA GLN A 137 17.31 45.34 -99.34
C GLN A 137 17.68 44.06 -98.58
N GLU A 138 17.74 42.90 -99.25
CA GLU A 138 18.22 41.64 -98.68
C GLU A 138 19.71 41.73 -98.36
N MET A 139 20.53 42.23 -99.29
CA MET A 139 21.98 42.46 -99.08
C MET A 139 22.26 43.40 -97.90
N ILE A 140 21.47 44.47 -97.73
CA ILE A 140 21.55 45.34 -96.54
C ILE A 140 21.20 44.58 -95.25
N GLN A 141 20.14 43.76 -95.29
CA GLN A 141 19.69 42.98 -94.12
C GLN A 141 20.70 41.92 -93.70
N GLU A 142 21.42 41.35 -94.67
CA GLU A 142 22.48 40.36 -94.47
C GLU A 142 23.84 41.01 -94.17
N GLN A 143 23.90 42.35 -94.10
CA GLN A 143 25.10 43.15 -93.81
C GLN A 143 26.22 43.00 -94.87
N GLU A 144 25.88 42.60 -96.09
CA GLU A 144 26.82 42.53 -97.21
C GLU A 144 27.21 43.91 -97.75
N ILE A 145 26.27 44.86 -97.64
CA ILE A 145 26.43 46.27 -98.03
C ILE A 145 25.81 47.19 -96.98
N VAL A 146 26.27 48.44 -96.94
CA VAL A 146 25.67 49.51 -96.14
C VAL A 146 24.66 50.27 -97.02
N ASP A 147 23.61 50.78 -96.40
CA ASP A 147 22.55 51.55 -97.06
C ASP A 147 22.98 53.02 -97.22
N ASP A 148 24.01 53.24 -98.03
CA ASP A 148 24.60 54.55 -98.37
C ASP A 148 24.15 55.09 -99.73
N GLY A 149 23.45 54.28 -100.53
CA GLY A 149 22.98 54.63 -101.87
C GLY A 149 24.04 54.51 -102.97
N GLU A 150 25.25 54.04 -102.66
CA GLU A 150 26.36 53.96 -103.62
C GLU A 150 26.60 52.53 -104.11
N LYS A 151 26.74 51.57 -103.18
CA LYS A 151 27.13 50.19 -103.52
C LYS A 151 25.91 49.28 -103.63
N GLY A 152 25.75 48.57 -104.74
CA GLY A 152 24.68 47.57 -104.94
C GLY A 152 23.33 48.15 -105.35
N ILE A 153 23.24 49.47 -105.55
CA ILE A 153 21.98 50.16 -105.87
C ILE A 153 21.37 49.66 -107.18
N GLU A 154 22.13 49.10 -108.10
CA GLU A 154 21.65 48.44 -109.32
C GLU A 154 20.71 47.24 -109.04
N GLU A 155 20.90 46.56 -107.91
CA GLU A 155 20.10 45.40 -107.47
C GLU A 155 18.73 45.79 -106.89
N SER A 156 18.48 47.10 -106.72
CA SER A 156 17.22 47.63 -106.17
C SER A 156 16.01 47.41 -107.10
N ARG A 157 16.24 47.17 -108.39
CA ARG A 157 15.19 46.76 -109.34
C ARG A 157 14.98 45.25 -109.42
N ASN A 158 15.84 44.45 -108.80
CA ASN A 158 15.70 42.99 -108.75
C ASN A 158 14.74 42.58 -107.62
N LEU A 159 13.43 42.61 -107.93
CA LEU A 159 12.37 42.38 -106.95
C LEU A 159 12.12 40.90 -106.66
N LEU A 160 12.30 40.51 -105.39
CA LEU A 160 11.98 39.19 -104.87
C LEU A 160 10.48 39.00 -104.69
N GLN A 161 9.72 40.06 -104.39
CA GLN A 161 8.26 40.06 -104.30
C GLN A 161 7.68 41.29 -105.00
N TYR A 162 6.57 41.09 -105.71
CA TYR A 162 5.89 42.12 -106.51
C TYR A 162 4.50 41.67 -106.94
N LEU A 163 3.61 42.60 -107.27
CA LEU A 163 2.31 42.28 -107.83
C LEU A 163 2.42 41.83 -109.28
N GLY A 164 1.68 40.79 -109.65
CA GLY A 164 1.83 40.05 -110.90
C GLY A 164 2.61 38.76 -110.72
N LYS A 165 3.51 38.65 -109.72
CA LYS A 165 4.40 37.49 -109.52
C LYS A 165 3.67 36.14 -109.57
N GLN A 166 4.15 35.21 -110.40
CA GLN A 166 3.64 33.84 -110.46
C GLN A 166 3.86 33.09 -109.14
N GLY A 167 2.90 32.25 -108.74
CA GLY A 167 2.94 31.54 -107.46
C GLY A 167 2.52 32.39 -106.24
N HIS A 168 3.02 32.00 -105.06
CA HIS A 168 2.60 32.56 -103.77
C HIS A 168 3.25 33.93 -103.48
N LEU A 169 2.42 34.95 -103.24
CA LEU A 169 2.84 36.31 -102.89
C LEU A 169 3.08 36.47 -101.38
N LYS A 170 4.32 36.77 -100.97
CA LYS A 170 4.67 37.01 -99.57
C LYS A 170 4.57 38.51 -99.23
N ILE A 171 3.49 38.89 -98.54
CA ILE A 171 3.25 40.28 -98.12
C ILE A 171 3.67 40.45 -96.65
N LYS A 172 4.68 41.29 -96.40
CA LYS A 172 5.08 41.73 -95.05
C LYS A 172 4.22 42.93 -94.65
N VAL A 173 3.64 42.89 -93.44
CA VAL A 173 2.83 43.98 -92.87
C VAL A 173 3.38 44.36 -91.51
N SER A 174 3.63 45.64 -91.29
CA SER A 174 4.24 46.16 -90.06
C SER A 174 3.37 45.92 -88.81
N LYS A 175 4.00 46.05 -87.63
CA LYS A 175 3.28 46.16 -86.34
C LYS A 175 2.49 47.49 -86.33
N LYS A 176 1.51 47.64 -85.44
CA LYS A 176 0.84 48.95 -85.29
C LYS A 176 1.89 49.93 -84.76
N LYS A 177 2.10 51.04 -85.46
CA LYS A 177 2.94 52.15 -85.02
C LYS A 177 2.03 53.22 -84.43
N LYS A 178 2.36 53.74 -83.25
CA LYS A 178 1.59 54.82 -82.62
C LYS A 178 2.04 56.14 -83.24
N LEU A 179 1.08 56.91 -83.70
CA LEU A 179 1.32 58.25 -84.23
C LEU A 179 1.35 59.27 -83.08
N GLN A 180 2.12 60.33 -83.27
CA GLN A 180 2.08 61.54 -82.45
C GLN A 180 1.87 62.76 -83.34
N ASN A 181 1.61 63.90 -82.71
CA ASN A 181 1.61 65.17 -83.43
C ASN A 181 3.02 65.40 -84.02
N GLU A 182 3.06 66.10 -85.15
CA GLU A 182 4.28 66.44 -85.91
C GLU A 182 4.96 65.24 -86.59
N ASP A 183 4.31 64.07 -86.61
CA ASP A 183 4.75 62.97 -87.47
C ASP A 183 4.56 63.33 -88.94
N ILE A 184 5.56 63.03 -89.75
CA ILE A 184 5.52 63.19 -91.21
C ILE A 184 5.68 61.81 -91.84
N LEU A 185 4.71 61.42 -92.66
CA LEU A 185 4.72 60.16 -93.40
C LEU A 185 5.21 60.44 -94.81
N LEU A 186 6.30 59.81 -95.25
CA LEU A 186 6.80 59.92 -96.61
C LEU A 186 6.67 58.57 -97.34
N MET A 187 6.19 58.60 -98.57
CA MET A 187 6.02 57.46 -99.46
C MET A 187 6.67 57.78 -100.81
N THR A 188 7.57 56.92 -101.29
CA THR A 188 8.36 57.17 -102.50
C THR A 188 8.44 55.96 -103.40
N THR A 189 8.39 56.17 -104.72
CA THR A 189 8.74 55.14 -105.72
C THR A 189 10.25 55.10 -105.94
N TRP A 190 10.71 54.04 -106.61
CA TRP A 190 12.14 53.79 -106.78
C TRP A 190 12.87 54.90 -107.52
N GLY A 191 12.24 55.49 -108.54
CA GLY A 191 12.90 56.52 -109.35
C GLY A 191 13.29 57.77 -108.57
N LEU A 192 12.72 58.02 -107.38
CA LEU A 192 13.20 59.06 -106.47
C LEU A 192 14.38 58.56 -105.64
N TRP A 193 14.15 57.49 -104.86
CA TRP A 193 15.10 57.08 -103.82
C TRP A 193 16.35 56.42 -104.37
N GLU A 194 16.38 56.05 -105.66
CA GLU A 194 17.62 55.62 -106.33
C GLU A 194 18.71 56.71 -106.31
N LYS A 195 18.32 58.00 -106.23
CA LYS A 195 19.26 59.14 -106.25
C LYS A 195 19.30 59.94 -104.95
N ILE A 196 18.25 59.84 -104.14
CA ILE A 196 18.10 60.60 -102.90
C ILE A 196 18.20 59.65 -101.72
N THR A 197 19.15 59.91 -100.83
CA THR A 197 19.35 59.11 -99.62
C THR A 197 18.27 59.43 -98.58
N THR A 198 18.11 58.56 -97.58
CA THR A 198 17.15 58.83 -96.49
C THR A 198 17.54 60.06 -95.65
N VAL A 199 18.84 60.34 -95.52
CA VAL A 199 19.32 61.54 -94.82
C VAL A 199 18.93 62.79 -95.59
N GLU A 200 19.13 62.81 -96.91
CA GLU A 200 18.72 63.93 -97.76
C GLU A 200 17.20 64.16 -97.78
N MET A 201 16.40 63.09 -97.71
CA MET A 201 14.94 63.20 -97.53
C MET A 201 14.57 63.86 -96.19
N LEU A 202 15.40 63.69 -95.16
CA LEU A 202 15.19 64.30 -93.85
C LEU A 202 15.71 65.74 -93.84
N ASP A 203 16.86 66.01 -94.42
CA ASP A 203 17.46 67.36 -94.45
C ASP A 203 16.56 68.33 -95.21
N THR A 204 15.94 67.89 -96.32
CA THR A 204 14.93 68.66 -97.06
C THR A 204 13.66 68.99 -96.25
N LEU A 205 13.40 68.30 -95.13
CA LEU A 205 12.30 68.67 -94.23
C LEU A 205 12.62 69.86 -93.34
N GLU A 206 13.90 70.14 -93.06
CA GLU A 206 14.28 71.20 -92.10
C GLU A 206 13.90 72.60 -92.61
N ASP A 207 13.99 72.81 -93.93
CA ASP A 207 13.65 74.08 -94.59
C ASP A 207 12.17 74.20 -94.98
N ALA A 208 11.44 73.09 -94.96
CA ALA A 208 10.07 73.02 -95.44
C ALA A 208 9.07 73.65 -94.44
N LYS A 209 8.26 74.60 -94.92
CA LYS A 209 7.21 75.28 -94.13
C LYS A 209 5.94 74.44 -94.02
N ASP A 210 5.61 73.70 -95.06
CA ASP A 210 4.44 72.83 -95.11
C ASP A 210 4.67 71.62 -96.04
N ALA A 211 3.63 70.80 -96.19
CA ALA A 211 3.68 69.57 -96.99
C ALA A 211 3.89 69.82 -98.49
N GLU A 212 3.54 71.00 -99.00
CA GLU A 212 3.68 71.38 -100.40
C GLU A 212 5.11 71.83 -100.66
N SER A 213 5.62 72.77 -99.86
CA SER A 213 7.02 73.21 -99.98
C SER A 213 8.00 72.04 -99.82
N TYR A 214 7.74 71.10 -98.90
CA TYR A 214 8.59 69.92 -98.74
C TYR A 214 8.70 69.08 -100.01
N ILE A 215 7.58 68.86 -100.72
CA ILE A 215 7.59 68.06 -101.94
C ILE A 215 8.34 68.79 -103.04
N ASP A 216 8.14 70.11 -103.17
CA ASP A 216 8.82 70.94 -104.16
C ASP A 216 10.33 70.96 -103.90
N ASP A 217 10.76 71.22 -102.66
CA ASP A 217 12.17 71.25 -102.26
C ASP A 217 12.85 69.89 -102.48
N LEU A 218 12.18 68.79 -102.14
CA LEU A 218 12.68 67.43 -102.35
C LEU A 218 12.75 67.09 -103.85
N GLN A 219 11.80 67.57 -104.65
CA GLN A 219 11.82 67.39 -106.10
C GLN A 219 12.97 68.20 -106.72
N ASP A 220 13.17 69.44 -106.31
CA ASP A 220 14.27 70.28 -106.79
C ASP A 220 15.63 69.66 -106.46
N LEU A 221 15.80 69.11 -105.24
CA LEU A 221 16.99 68.35 -104.88
C LEU A 221 17.17 67.13 -105.80
N PHE A 222 16.11 66.37 -106.06
CA PHE A 222 16.15 65.22 -106.96
C PHE A 222 16.54 65.62 -108.40
N LEU A 223 15.95 66.70 -108.93
CA LEU A 223 16.24 67.22 -110.26
C LEU A 223 17.66 67.79 -110.34
N SER A 224 18.22 68.36 -109.27
CA SER A 224 19.62 68.81 -109.23
C SER A 224 20.63 67.67 -109.43
N LYS A 225 20.25 66.43 -109.06
CA LYS A 225 21.04 65.21 -109.23
C LYS A 225 20.69 64.44 -110.51
N GLN A 226 19.92 65.03 -111.41
CA GLN A 226 19.56 64.36 -112.65
C GLN A 226 20.78 64.15 -113.55
N THR A 227 20.76 63.03 -114.26
CA THR A 227 21.69 62.76 -115.37
C THR A 227 20.93 62.99 -116.67
N ASN A 228 21.40 62.44 -117.80
CA ASN A 228 20.73 62.59 -119.10
C ASN A 228 19.30 62.00 -119.15
N THR A 229 18.89 61.19 -118.14
CA THR A 229 17.55 60.62 -118.06
C THR A 229 16.98 60.73 -116.65
N VAL A 230 15.68 61.05 -116.56
CA VAL A 230 14.90 61.09 -115.32
C VAL A 230 13.86 59.98 -115.37
N ASN A 231 13.88 59.08 -114.39
CA ASN A 231 12.91 58.00 -114.26
C ASN A 231 11.56 58.52 -113.78
N ASN A 232 10.53 57.67 -113.92
CA ASN A 232 9.25 57.88 -113.26
C ASN A 232 9.49 58.02 -111.76
N HIS A 233 8.97 59.08 -111.16
CA HIS A 233 9.11 59.30 -109.74
C HIS A 233 7.82 59.84 -109.18
N THR A 234 7.46 59.33 -108.01
CA THR A 234 6.30 59.76 -107.25
C THR A 234 6.68 59.93 -105.80
N ILE A 235 6.36 61.09 -105.27
CA ILE A 235 6.56 61.47 -103.87
C ILE A 235 5.16 61.73 -103.31
N ALA A 236 4.84 61.12 -102.18
CA ALA A 236 3.63 61.44 -101.45
C ALA A 236 3.93 61.59 -99.96
N THR A 237 3.47 62.69 -99.38
CA THR A 237 3.68 63.02 -97.96
C THR A 237 2.35 63.23 -97.23
N VAL A 238 2.35 62.93 -95.93
CA VAL A 238 1.24 63.20 -95.02
C VAL A 238 1.77 63.86 -93.76
N PHE A 239 1.47 65.13 -93.57
CA PHE A 239 1.84 65.90 -92.38
C PHE A 239 0.76 65.76 -91.32
N ILE A 240 1.14 65.35 -90.10
CA ILE A 240 0.21 65.06 -89.01
C ILE A 240 0.29 66.17 -87.96
N GLY A 241 -0.52 67.23 -88.13
CA GLY A 241 -0.60 68.30 -87.13
C GLY A 241 -1.25 67.85 -85.81
N LYS A 242 -2.22 66.94 -85.88
CA LYS A 242 -2.94 66.44 -84.70
C LYS A 242 -3.38 64.99 -84.83
N VAL A 243 -3.02 64.14 -83.88
CA VAL A 243 -3.53 62.75 -83.79
C VAL A 243 -4.79 62.63 -82.93
N PHE A 244 -5.63 61.64 -83.25
CA PHE A 244 -6.76 61.28 -82.39
C PHE A 244 -6.27 60.60 -81.11
N GLN A 245 -6.67 61.11 -79.94
CA GLN A 245 -6.31 60.53 -78.64
C GLN A 245 -7.39 59.55 -78.17
N GLU A 246 -7.04 58.26 -78.01
CA GLU A 246 -7.94 57.24 -77.46
C GLU A 246 -8.12 57.44 -75.93
N LYS A 247 -9.35 57.72 -75.45
CA LYS A 247 -9.65 57.77 -74.00
C LYS A 247 -9.45 56.37 -73.38
N ASN A 248 -8.47 56.22 -72.49
CA ASN A 248 -8.02 54.90 -72.00
C ASN A 248 -8.55 54.61 -70.57
N TYR A 249 -9.71 53.94 -70.46
CA TYR A 249 -10.40 53.66 -69.18
C TYR A 249 -9.77 52.52 -68.35
N THR A 250 -9.10 51.57 -68.99
CA THR A 250 -8.61 50.31 -68.37
C THR A 250 -7.43 50.46 -67.42
N GLN A 251 -6.56 51.47 -67.62
CA GLN A 251 -5.40 51.68 -66.75
C GLN A 251 -5.75 52.24 -65.37
N LYS A 252 -6.88 52.96 -65.24
CA LYS A 252 -7.34 53.47 -63.94
C LYS A 252 -7.86 52.34 -63.04
N ILE A 253 -8.61 51.39 -63.60
CA ILE A 253 -9.18 50.27 -62.84
C ILE A 253 -8.08 49.34 -62.30
N ILE A 254 -7.07 49.01 -63.12
CA ILE A 254 -5.98 48.13 -62.70
C ILE A 254 -5.18 48.75 -61.54
N LYS A 255 -4.92 50.06 -61.57
CA LYS A 255 -4.23 50.76 -60.48
C LYS A 255 -5.03 50.73 -59.17
N ILE A 256 -6.35 50.93 -59.22
CA ILE A 256 -7.22 50.86 -58.04
C ILE A 256 -7.27 49.43 -57.49
N ALA A 257 -7.39 48.43 -58.37
CA ALA A 257 -7.40 47.02 -57.96
C ALA A 257 -6.10 46.62 -57.25
N ILE A 258 -4.93 46.99 -57.79
CA ILE A 258 -3.63 46.72 -57.17
C ILE A 258 -3.49 47.42 -55.81
N MET A 259 -3.97 48.66 -55.70
CA MET A 259 -3.90 49.45 -54.46
C MET A 259 -4.74 48.85 -53.31
N ILE A 260 -5.81 48.12 -53.62
CA ILE A 260 -6.62 47.39 -52.62
C ILE A 260 -6.02 46.00 -52.34
N LEU A 261 -5.54 45.31 -53.37
CA LEU A 261 -5.15 43.90 -53.28
C LEU A 261 -3.81 43.70 -52.53
N ILE A 262 -2.87 44.64 -52.65
CA ILE A 262 -1.60 44.62 -51.89
C ILE A 262 -1.81 44.68 -50.37
N PRO A 263 -2.54 45.67 -49.79
CA PRO A 263 -2.79 45.70 -48.36
C PRO A 263 -3.54 44.46 -47.85
N VAL A 264 -4.49 43.93 -48.63
CA VAL A 264 -5.20 42.68 -48.28
C VAL A 264 -4.23 41.49 -48.25
N LEU A 265 -3.31 41.38 -49.22
CA LEU A 265 -2.26 40.35 -49.22
C LEU A 265 -1.31 40.48 -48.02
N ILE A 266 -0.95 41.71 -47.64
CA ILE A 266 -0.09 41.96 -46.48
C ILE A 266 -0.82 41.58 -45.18
N ILE A 267 -2.08 42.00 -45.00
CA ILE A 267 -2.88 41.68 -43.81
C ILE A 267 -3.10 40.17 -43.68
N THR A 268 -3.41 39.49 -44.80
CA THR A 268 -3.57 38.03 -44.81
C THR A 268 -2.27 37.30 -44.50
N ALA A 269 -1.13 37.73 -45.06
CA ALA A 269 0.18 37.18 -44.75
C ALA A 269 0.58 37.38 -43.27
N ILE A 270 0.33 38.57 -42.70
CA ILE A 270 0.57 38.85 -41.28
C ILE A 270 -0.30 37.96 -40.41
N THR A 271 -1.59 37.83 -40.73
CA THR A 271 -2.52 36.99 -39.96
C THR A 271 -2.12 35.52 -40.02
N ALA A 272 -1.72 35.02 -41.19
CA ALA A 272 -1.19 33.67 -41.36
C ALA A 272 0.10 33.46 -40.56
N PHE A 273 1.02 34.43 -40.57
CA PHE A 273 2.27 34.37 -39.81
C PHE A 273 2.03 34.36 -38.28
N VAL A 274 1.14 35.20 -37.77
CA VAL A 274 0.76 35.21 -36.34
C VAL A 274 0.14 33.87 -35.94
N ASN A 275 -0.76 33.32 -36.75
CA ASN A 275 -1.36 32.01 -36.51
C ASN A 275 -0.32 30.87 -36.56
N TRP A 276 0.61 30.91 -37.51
CA TRP A 276 1.71 29.94 -37.60
C TRP A 276 2.62 29.99 -36.38
N LYS A 277 3.05 31.18 -35.95
CA LYS A 277 3.89 31.36 -34.76
C LYS A 277 3.19 30.89 -33.50
N ALA A 278 1.90 31.19 -33.35
CA ALA A 278 1.10 30.72 -32.22
C ALA A 278 0.93 29.19 -32.23
N GLU A 279 0.78 28.56 -33.40
CA GLU A 279 0.69 27.10 -33.51
C GLU A 279 2.04 26.42 -33.24
N LYS A 280 3.15 27.01 -33.68
CA LYS A 280 4.50 26.51 -33.39
C LYS A 280 4.74 26.49 -31.88
N LYS A 281 4.50 27.62 -31.20
CA LYS A 281 4.64 27.70 -29.73
C LYS A 281 3.73 26.69 -29.02
N ARG A 282 2.49 26.53 -29.47
CA ARG A 282 1.56 25.52 -28.91
C ARG A 282 2.13 24.11 -29.00
N LYS A 283 2.68 23.72 -30.15
CA LYS A 283 3.27 22.38 -30.35
C LYS A 283 4.51 22.16 -29.47
N GLU A 284 5.34 23.18 -29.31
CA GLU A 284 6.50 23.14 -28.42
C GLU A 284 6.08 22.91 -26.96
N ILE A 285 5.07 23.62 -26.46
CA ILE A 285 4.52 23.41 -25.11
C ILE A 285 3.99 21.98 -24.94
N ILE A 286 3.19 21.49 -25.89
CA ILE A 286 2.63 20.12 -25.83
C ILE A 286 3.76 19.08 -25.76
N ALA A 287 4.80 19.22 -26.58
CA ALA A 287 5.93 18.29 -26.58
C ALA A 287 6.73 18.34 -25.27
N THR A 288 6.91 19.53 -24.68
CA THR A 288 7.55 19.68 -23.36
C THR A 288 6.71 19.01 -22.28
N VAL A 289 5.41 19.30 -22.25
CA VAL A 289 4.46 18.71 -21.29
C VAL A 289 4.45 17.19 -21.40
N GLU A 290 4.37 16.64 -22.61
CA GLU A 290 4.39 15.19 -22.85
C GLU A 290 5.70 14.54 -22.37
N LYS A 291 6.85 15.23 -22.54
CA LYS A 291 8.13 14.75 -22.02
C LYS A 291 8.18 14.72 -20.49
N ILE A 292 7.63 15.75 -19.83
CA ILE A 292 7.55 15.82 -18.36
C ILE A 292 6.56 14.76 -17.85
N GLU A 293 5.39 14.65 -18.47
CA GLU A 293 4.36 13.66 -18.17
C GLU A 293 4.92 12.24 -18.25
N ASN A 294 5.65 11.89 -19.31
CA ASN A 294 6.26 10.56 -19.45
C ASN A 294 7.33 10.27 -18.37
N ARG A 295 8.04 11.30 -17.88
CA ARG A 295 8.98 11.14 -16.76
C ARG A 295 8.22 10.88 -15.46
N GLY A 296 7.13 11.62 -15.22
CA GLY A 296 6.22 11.35 -14.11
C GLY A 296 5.67 9.93 -14.15
N ASP A 297 5.19 9.49 -15.33
CA ASP A 297 4.68 8.14 -15.54
C ASP A 297 5.75 7.06 -15.28
N SER A 298 7.02 7.34 -15.59
CA SER A 298 8.13 6.43 -15.29
C SER A 298 8.35 6.30 -13.78
N TYR A 299 8.28 7.41 -13.04
CA TYR A 299 8.42 7.38 -11.58
C TYR A 299 7.22 6.73 -10.88
N ILE A 300 6.01 6.86 -11.43
CA ILE A 300 4.84 6.10 -10.96
C ILE A 300 5.07 4.60 -11.07
N ALA A 301 5.62 4.14 -12.20
CA ALA A 301 5.94 2.72 -12.40
C ALA A 301 7.07 2.23 -11.47
N GLU A 302 7.91 3.13 -10.96
CA GLU A 302 8.95 2.86 -9.96
C GLU A 302 8.45 3.04 -8.51
N GLU A 303 7.17 3.39 -8.30
CA GLU A 303 6.56 3.76 -7.02
C GLU A 303 7.23 4.97 -6.30
N ASP A 304 7.99 5.81 -7.03
CA ASP A 304 8.59 7.04 -6.51
C ASP A 304 7.59 8.21 -6.65
N PHE A 305 6.55 8.19 -5.80
CA PHE A 305 5.44 9.15 -5.87
C PHE A 305 5.87 10.59 -5.62
N ASP A 306 6.88 10.83 -4.79
CA ASP A 306 7.43 12.17 -4.53
C ASP A 306 8.00 12.81 -5.79
N ARG A 307 8.81 12.06 -6.57
CA ARG A 307 9.35 12.58 -7.83
C ARG A 307 8.28 12.65 -8.91
N ALA A 308 7.37 11.68 -8.96
CA ALA A 308 6.25 11.71 -9.89
C ALA A 308 5.38 12.96 -9.68
N LEU A 309 5.05 13.28 -8.43
CA LEU A 309 4.22 14.45 -8.07
C LEU A 309 4.87 15.74 -8.56
N ARG A 310 6.18 15.93 -8.30
CA ARG A 310 6.92 17.11 -8.79
C ARG A 310 6.92 17.25 -10.30
N GLU A 311 7.06 16.14 -11.03
CA GLU A 311 6.98 16.17 -12.50
C GLU A 311 5.55 16.51 -12.96
N TYR A 312 4.50 15.97 -12.35
CA TYR A 312 3.12 16.33 -12.71
C TYR A 312 2.75 17.76 -12.36
N GLU A 313 3.21 18.29 -11.23
CA GLU A 313 3.07 19.72 -10.87
C GLU A 313 3.70 20.61 -11.94
N ASN A 314 4.93 20.28 -12.37
CA ASN A 314 5.62 20.99 -13.44
C ASN A 314 4.87 20.84 -14.78
N ALA A 315 4.35 19.65 -15.09
CA ALA A 315 3.56 19.45 -16.31
C ALA A 315 2.28 20.30 -16.31
N VAL A 316 1.58 20.40 -15.18
CA VAL A 316 0.41 21.26 -15.00
C VAL A 316 0.80 22.73 -15.17
N GLU A 317 1.87 23.19 -14.53
CA GLU A 317 2.38 24.56 -14.67
C GLU A 317 2.72 24.91 -16.13
N GLN A 318 3.46 24.05 -16.83
CA GLN A 318 3.80 24.25 -18.24
C GLN A 318 2.56 24.23 -19.14
N SER A 319 1.55 23.41 -18.80
CA SER A 319 0.31 23.34 -19.56
C SER A 319 -0.52 24.63 -19.47
N GLU A 320 -0.32 25.48 -18.46
CA GLU A 320 -1.02 26.76 -18.33
C GLU A 320 -0.67 27.74 -19.46
N GLU A 321 0.51 27.62 -20.08
CA GLU A 321 0.86 28.40 -21.26
C GLU A 321 -0.03 28.10 -22.50
N LEU A 322 -0.77 26.98 -22.49
CA LEU A 322 -1.71 26.63 -23.54
C LEU A 322 -2.94 27.55 -23.52
N LYS A 323 -2.87 28.62 -24.32
CA LYS A 323 -3.97 29.59 -24.48
C LYS A 323 -5.31 28.94 -24.86
N LYS A 324 -6.41 29.51 -24.35
CA LYS A 324 -7.79 29.17 -24.76
C LYS A 324 -7.94 29.34 -26.28
N LYS A 325 -8.38 28.27 -26.95
CA LYS A 325 -8.66 28.22 -28.39
C LYS A 325 -10.08 27.69 -28.60
N THR A 326 -10.70 28.01 -29.74
CA THR A 326 -12.00 27.44 -30.12
C THR A 326 -11.82 26.20 -31.00
N GLY A 327 -12.86 25.36 -31.09
CA GLY A 327 -12.86 24.16 -31.93
C GLY A 327 -11.94 23.04 -31.42
N LYS A 328 -11.43 22.23 -32.35
CA LYS A 328 -10.67 20.99 -32.05
C LYS A 328 -9.41 21.24 -31.20
N LYS A 329 -8.69 22.33 -31.46
CA LYS A 329 -7.45 22.67 -30.73
C LYS A 329 -7.73 23.09 -29.29
N GLY A 330 -8.83 23.80 -29.06
CA GLY A 330 -9.29 24.14 -27.71
C GLY A 330 -9.57 22.91 -26.88
N LYS A 331 -10.38 21.99 -27.43
CA LYS A 331 -10.70 20.72 -26.80
C LYS A 331 -9.46 19.89 -26.45
N GLN A 332 -8.47 19.86 -27.35
CA GLN A 332 -7.18 19.19 -27.08
C GLN A 332 -6.42 19.82 -25.91
N ASN A 333 -6.33 21.16 -25.86
CA ASN A 333 -5.64 21.84 -24.77
C ASN A 333 -6.32 21.57 -23.42
N THR A 334 -7.66 21.61 -23.39
CA THR A 334 -8.45 21.30 -22.19
C THR A 334 -8.23 19.86 -21.75
N ALA A 335 -8.30 18.89 -22.68
CA ALA A 335 -8.08 17.48 -22.35
C ALA A 335 -6.66 17.19 -21.83
N ILE A 336 -5.64 17.91 -22.30
CA ILE A 336 -4.27 17.83 -21.76
C ILE A 336 -4.26 18.30 -20.31
N LYS A 337 -4.88 19.45 -20.00
CA LYS A 337 -4.93 19.98 -18.63
C LYS A 337 -5.68 19.06 -17.68
N GLU A 338 -6.90 18.65 -18.06
CA GLU A 338 -7.75 17.76 -17.26
C GLU A 338 -7.04 16.45 -16.95
N ARG A 339 -6.37 15.82 -17.93
CA ARG A 339 -5.65 14.56 -17.67
C ARG A 339 -4.47 14.75 -16.73
N LEU A 340 -3.74 15.87 -16.81
CA LEU A 340 -2.59 16.16 -15.95
C LEU A 340 -3.03 16.47 -14.52
N GLU A 341 -4.15 17.19 -14.35
CA GLU A 341 -4.74 17.44 -13.04
C GLU A 341 -5.15 16.12 -12.35
N VAL A 342 -5.72 15.18 -13.09
CA VAL A 342 -6.03 13.83 -12.57
C VAL A 342 -4.74 13.13 -12.13
N LYS A 343 -3.71 13.11 -12.98
CA LYS A 343 -2.41 12.49 -12.66
C LYS A 343 -1.77 13.11 -11.42
N GLN A 344 -1.74 14.44 -11.34
CA GLN A 344 -1.22 15.18 -10.19
C GLN A 344 -1.97 14.81 -8.91
N LYS A 345 -3.30 14.95 -8.89
CA LYS A 345 -4.11 14.69 -7.68
C LYS A 345 -4.07 13.23 -7.24
N THR A 346 -4.11 12.29 -8.18
CA THR A 346 -3.92 10.87 -7.84
C THR A 346 -2.59 10.66 -7.17
N THR A 347 -1.51 11.24 -7.72
CA THR A 347 -0.16 11.08 -7.16
C THR A 347 -0.02 11.77 -5.80
N GLU A 348 -0.63 12.94 -5.61
CA GLU A 348 -0.72 13.63 -4.32
C GLU A 348 -1.36 12.71 -3.26
N TYR A 349 -2.49 12.08 -3.58
CA TYR A 349 -3.11 11.11 -2.67
C TYR A 349 -2.29 9.84 -2.44
N LEU A 350 -1.46 9.42 -3.40
CA LEU A 350 -0.53 8.30 -3.19
C LEU A 350 0.60 8.69 -2.25
N THR A 351 1.21 9.87 -2.45
CA THR A 351 2.22 10.44 -1.57
C THR A 351 1.68 10.61 -0.14
N ASP A 352 0.51 11.23 0.02
CA ASP A 352 -0.17 11.35 1.32
C ASP A 352 -0.43 9.98 1.96
N GLY A 353 -0.78 8.99 1.13
CA GLY A 353 -0.99 7.61 1.56
C GLY A 353 0.28 6.97 2.12
N GLU A 354 1.39 7.08 1.40
CA GLU A 354 2.70 6.56 1.83
C GLU A 354 3.25 7.27 3.06
N GLU A 355 3.08 8.59 3.16
CA GLU A 355 3.51 9.36 4.32
C GLU A 355 2.73 8.94 5.58
N ALA A 356 1.41 8.81 5.45
CA ALA A 356 0.55 8.34 6.54
C ALA A 356 0.85 6.88 6.91
N TYR A 357 1.07 6.01 5.92
CA TYR A 357 1.44 4.60 6.14
C TYR A 357 2.75 4.49 6.90
N SER A 358 3.77 5.24 6.49
CA SER A 358 5.08 5.29 7.15
C SER A 358 5.00 5.85 8.57
N SER A 359 4.06 6.76 8.81
CA SER A 359 3.77 7.35 10.13
C SER A 359 2.84 6.50 11.01
N GLN A 360 2.46 5.29 10.55
CA GLN A 360 1.52 4.38 11.20
C GLN A 360 0.10 4.94 11.39
N ASP A 361 -0.25 6.02 10.68
CA ASP A 361 -1.61 6.54 10.61
C ASP A 361 -2.40 5.78 9.53
N TYR A 362 -2.71 4.52 9.83
CA TYR A 362 -3.36 3.60 8.91
C TYR A 362 -4.77 4.04 8.51
N GLU A 363 -5.43 4.88 9.31
CA GLU A 363 -6.72 5.45 8.96
C GLU A 363 -6.62 6.45 7.83
N ASN A 364 -5.70 7.41 7.93
CA ASN A 364 -5.50 8.38 6.88
C ASN A 364 -4.84 7.75 5.65
N ALA A 365 -3.90 6.81 5.83
CA ALA A 365 -3.31 6.05 4.72
C ALA A 365 -4.39 5.37 3.86
N GLN A 366 -5.29 4.60 4.49
CA GLN A 366 -6.37 3.92 3.79
C GLN A 366 -7.33 4.89 3.08
N LYS A 367 -7.66 6.03 3.70
CA LYS A 367 -8.47 7.08 3.07
C LYS A 367 -7.79 7.66 1.83
N SER A 368 -6.49 7.94 1.92
CA SER A 368 -5.69 8.50 0.84
C SER A 368 -5.56 7.52 -0.34
N TYR A 369 -5.23 6.24 -0.10
CA TYR A 369 -5.23 5.22 -1.16
C TYR A 369 -6.59 5.06 -1.86
N ASN A 370 -7.70 5.10 -1.11
CA ASN A 370 -9.05 5.05 -1.69
C ASN A 370 -9.35 6.28 -2.56
N LYS A 371 -8.94 7.48 -2.14
CA LYS A 371 -9.07 8.70 -2.94
C LYS A 371 -8.21 8.63 -4.20
N ALA A 372 -6.97 8.17 -4.09
CA ALA A 372 -6.06 7.97 -5.22
C ALA A 372 -6.69 7.08 -6.30
N LEU A 373 -7.14 5.87 -5.92
CA LEU A 373 -7.77 4.93 -6.85
C LEU A 373 -9.08 5.44 -7.44
N LYS A 374 -9.84 6.25 -6.68
CA LYS A 374 -11.07 6.87 -7.18
C LYS A 374 -10.78 7.95 -8.22
N GLU A 375 -9.83 8.83 -7.94
CA GLU A 375 -9.45 9.91 -8.85
C GLU A 375 -8.82 9.36 -10.12
N ALA A 376 -7.97 8.33 -9.98
CA ALA A 376 -7.26 7.72 -11.10
C ALA A 376 -8.21 7.15 -12.18
N LYS A 377 -9.43 6.71 -11.81
CA LYS A 377 -10.45 6.23 -12.77
C LYS A 377 -10.93 7.29 -13.76
N ASN A 378 -10.68 8.57 -13.48
CA ASN A 378 -10.94 9.65 -14.43
C ASN A 378 -9.96 9.65 -15.62
N ASN A 379 -8.90 8.84 -15.56
CA ASN A 379 -7.94 8.60 -16.63
C ASN A 379 -7.53 7.12 -16.65
N MET A 380 -8.20 6.31 -17.48
CA MET A 380 -7.98 4.85 -17.51
C MET A 380 -6.55 4.44 -17.89
N ASP A 381 -5.91 5.17 -18.82
CA ASP A 381 -4.53 4.87 -19.22
C ASP A 381 -3.57 5.04 -18.02
N PHE A 382 -3.85 6.05 -17.17
CA PHE A 382 -3.09 6.26 -15.94
C PHE A 382 -3.48 5.27 -14.83
N TYR A 383 -4.76 4.95 -14.70
CA TYR A 383 -5.25 3.94 -13.75
C TYR A 383 -4.61 2.57 -13.96
N ASP A 384 -4.33 2.21 -15.21
CA ASP A 384 -3.69 0.94 -15.57
C ASP A 384 -2.17 0.95 -15.37
N LEU A 385 -1.55 2.13 -15.26
CA LEU A 385 -0.13 2.27 -14.92
C LEU A 385 0.16 2.02 -13.44
N LEU A 386 -0.83 2.22 -12.56
CA LEU A 386 -0.67 2.02 -11.12
C LEU A 386 -0.49 0.54 -10.78
N ASP A 387 0.44 0.23 -9.86
CA ASP A 387 0.51 -1.07 -9.21
C ASP A 387 -0.64 -1.22 -8.21
N LYS A 388 -1.79 -1.66 -8.75
CA LYS A 388 -3.02 -1.86 -7.98
C LYS A 388 -2.89 -2.96 -6.93
N ASP A 389 -2.02 -3.94 -7.15
CA ASP A 389 -1.83 -5.06 -6.23
C ASP A 389 -1.02 -4.59 -5.01
N SER A 390 0.04 -3.82 -5.23
CA SER A 390 0.83 -3.16 -4.18
C SER A 390 -0.05 -2.23 -3.32
N ILE A 391 -0.83 -1.34 -3.95
CA ILE A 391 -1.76 -0.46 -3.24
C ILE A 391 -2.78 -1.27 -2.45
N LYS A 392 -3.34 -2.33 -3.05
CA LYS A 392 -4.34 -3.18 -2.40
C LYS A 392 -3.78 -3.90 -1.17
N GLN A 393 -2.56 -4.44 -1.26
CA GLN A 393 -1.87 -5.05 -0.11
C GLN A 393 -1.70 -4.05 1.02
N LYS A 394 -1.29 -2.81 0.75
CA LYS A 394 -1.19 -1.76 1.77
C LYS A 394 -2.55 -1.37 2.35
N GLN A 395 -3.60 -1.33 1.54
CA GLN A 395 -4.97 -1.08 2.01
C GLN A 395 -5.48 -2.18 2.94
N ASP A 396 -5.19 -3.44 2.62
CA ASP A 396 -5.57 -4.59 3.44
C ASP A 396 -4.77 -4.60 4.75
N PHE A 397 -3.46 -4.32 4.69
CA PHE A 397 -2.65 -4.12 5.89
C PHE A 397 -3.21 -3.01 6.80
N CYS A 398 -3.58 -1.85 6.23
CA CYS A 398 -4.17 -0.76 7.01
C CYS A 398 -5.51 -1.17 7.66
N GLN A 399 -6.31 -1.98 6.97
CA GLN A 399 -7.59 -2.48 7.48
C GLN A 399 -7.35 -3.42 8.66
N ASP A 400 -6.39 -4.32 8.53
CA ASP A 400 -6.05 -5.27 9.59
C ASP A 400 -5.42 -4.56 10.79
N ALA A 401 -4.55 -3.57 10.57
CA ALA A 401 -3.97 -2.77 11.65
C ALA A 401 -5.03 -2.01 12.46
N LYS A 402 -6.07 -1.47 11.81
CA LYS A 402 -7.23 -0.89 12.50
C LYS A 402 -7.99 -1.93 13.33
N TYR A 403 -8.17 -3.13 12.77
CA TYR A 403 -8.90 -4.18 13.45
C TYR A 403 -8.12 -4.70 14.66
N ILE A 404 -6.80 -4.89 14.52
CA ILE A 404 -5.86 -5.17 15.62
C ILE A 404 -5.99 -4.11 16.71
N SER A 405 -5.94 -2.81 16.36
CA SER A 405 -6.11 -1.73 17.35
C SER A 405 -7.44 -1.83 18.08
N SER A 406 -8.53 -2.14 17.37
CA SER A 406 -9.86 -2.29 17.98
C SER A 406 -9.95 -3.49 18.93
N LEU A 407 -9.28 -4.61 18.58
CA LEU A 407 -9.18 -5.78 19.46
C LEU A 407 -8.32 -5.51 20.69
N ILE A 408 -7.24 -4.74 20.56
CA ILE A 408 -6.41 -4.30 21.69
C ILE A 408 -7.22 -3.40 22.62
N ASP A 409 -7.94 -2.40 22.08
CA ASP A 409 -8.77 -1.50 22.90
C ASP A 409 -9.87 -2.27 23.66
N LEU A 410 -10.49 -3.27 23.00
CA LEU A 410 -11.47 -4.14 23.62
C LEU A 410 -10.84 -5.01 24.73
N ALA A 411 -9.69 -5.62 24.46
CA ALA A 411 -8.96 -6.44 25.43
C ALA A 411 -8.47 -5.63 26.63
N ASP A 412 -7.98 -4.41 26.41
CA ASP A 412 -7.59 -3.47 27.46
C ASP A 412 -8.79 -3.15 28.37
N ALA A 413 -9.96 -2.85 27.79
CA ALA A 413 -11.18 -2.57 28.54
C ALA A 413 -11.69 -3.79 29.32
N GLU A 414 -11.63 -5.00 28.74
CA GLU A 414 -11.99 -6.25 29.42
C GLU A 414 -11.03 -6.57 30.57
N ALA A 415 -9.73 -6.33 30.39
CA ALA A 415 -8.73 -6.51 31.43
C ALA A 415 -8.93 -5.52 32.60
N GLU A 416 -9.34 -4.27 32.32
CA GLU A 416 -9.71 -3.30 33.36
C GLU A 416 -10.97 -3.70 34.14
N LEU A 417 -11.89 -4.44 33.52
CA LEU A 417 -13.09 -4.98 34.17
C LEU A 417 -12.83 -6.31 34.92
N GLY A 418 -11.62 -6.86 34.84
CA GLY A 418 -11.24 -8.13 35.47
C GLY A 418 -11.64 -9.38 34.68
N ASP A 419 -12.13 -9.24 33.44
CA ASP A 419 -12.41 -10.37 32.54
C ASP A 419 -11.15 -10.78 31.77
N TYR A 420 -10.21 -11.37 32.50
CA TYR A 420 -8.91 -11.77 31.96
C TYR A 420 -8.99 -12.85 30.87
N ILE A 421 -10.07 -13.63 30.83
CA ILE A 421 -10.25 -14.69 29.83
C ILE A 421 -10.64 -14.07 28.48
N ALA A 422 -11.63 -13.17 28.47
CA ALA A 422 -12.03 -12.45 27.27
C ALA A 422 -10.87 -11.59 26.73
N ALA A 423 -10.19 -10.84 27.62
CA ALA A 423 -9.04 -10.03 27.25
C ALA A 423 -7.92 -10.86 26.62
N ALA A 424 -7.60 -12.04 27.19
CA ALA A 424 -6.59 -12.93 26.63
C ALA A 424 -6.97 -13.49 25.24
N GLN A 425 -8.25 -13.76 24.99
CA GLN A 425 -8.73 -14.19 23.68
C GLN A 425 -8.57 -13.09 22.63
N ASN A 426 -9.00 -11.86 22.95
CA ASN A 426 -8.90 -10.72 22.05
C ASN A 426 -7.44 -10.33 21.77
N TYR A 427 -6.55 -10.35 22.76
CA TYR A 427 -5.11 -10.17 22.51
C TYR A 427 -4.51 -11.30 21.67
N ALA A 428 -4.95 -12.55 21.85
CA ALA A 428 -4.45 -13.67 21.06
C ALA A 428 -4.87 -13.57 19.59
N GLU A 429 -6.12 -13.17 19.33
CA GLU A 429 -6.64 -12.90 17.99
C GLU A 429 -5.92 -11.73 17.34
N ALA A 430 -5.78 -10.60 18.05
CA ALA A 430 -5.00 -9.45 17.58
C ALA A 430 -3.56 -9.84 17.22
N LYS A 431 -2.92 -10.67 18.04
CA LYS A 431 -1.56 -11.18 17.81
C LYS A 431 -1.48 -12.10 16.60
N GLN A 432 -2.50 -12.93 16.37
CA GLN A 432 -2.56 -13.82 15.21
C GLN A 432 -2.63 -13.00 13.91
N ILE A 433 -3.52 -12.01 13.84
CA ILE A 433 -3.67 -11.15 12.67
C ILE A 433 -2.39 -10.34 12.44
N ALA A 434 -1.76 -9.83 13.50
CA ALA A 434 -0.46 -9.16 13.40
C ALA A 434 0.64 -10.10 12.86
N ALA A 435 0.63 -11.38 13.25
CA ALA A 435 1.57 -12.39 12.74
C ALA A 435 1.32 -12.75 11.27
N GLU A 436 0.06 -12.87 10.86
CA GLU A 436 -0.32 -13.13 9.45
C GLU A 436 0.12 -12.00 8.53
N ASN A 437 0.08 -10.75 9.01
CA ASN A 437 0.55 -9.56 8.31
C ASN A 437 2.04 -9.26 8.48
N GLY A 438 2.76 -10.03 9.30
CA GLY A 438 4.18 -9.81 9.59
C GLY A 438 4.48 -8.51 10.37
N ASP A 439 3.49 -7.93 11.06
CA ASP A 439 3.65 -6.73 11.89
C ASP A 439 4.29 -7.07 13.24
N ASN A 440 5.62 -7.17 13.23
CA ASN A 440 6.40 -7.46 14.43
C ASN A 440 6.28 -6.37 15.51
N THR A 441 5.97 -5.13 15.14
CA THR A 441 5.80 -4.03 16.09
C THR A 441 4.53 -4.27 16.90
N ALA A 442 3.40 -4.50 16.23
CA ALA A 442 2.15 -4.84 16.89
C ALA A 442 2.26 -6.10 17.75
N ILE A 443 2.96 -7.16 17.27
CA ILE A 443 3.20 -8.38 18.07
C ILE A 443 3.92 -8.06 19.38
N ASN A 444 4.94 -7.19 19.35
CA ASN A 444 5.70 -6.82 20.55
C ASN A 444 4.84 -6.01 21.53
N ASP A 445 4.06 -5.05 21.03
CA ASP A 445 3.16 -4.24 21.84
C ASP A 445 2.07 -5.09 22.49
N ILE A 446 1.47 -6.03 21.74
CA ILE A 446 0.49 -6.97 22.27
C ILE A 446 1.11 -7.89 23.32
N ASN A 447 2.34 -8.37 23.12
CA ASN A 447 3.02 -9.18 24.13
C ASN A 447 3.28 -8.40 25.43
N LEU A 448 3.59 -7.10 25.33
CA LEU A 448 3.72 -6.23 26.49
C LEU A 448 2.39 -6.10 27.23
N LYS A 449 1.30 -5.85 26.50
CA LYS A 449 -0.06 -5.78 27.07
C LYS A 449 -0.49 -7.09 27.74
N ILE A 450 -0.25 -8.24 27.11
CA ILE A 450 -0.50 -9.56 27.71
C ILE A 450 0.29 -9.73 29.01
N LYS A 451 1.55 -9.30 29.04
CA LYS A 451 2.40 -9.38 30.23
C LYS A 451 1.91 -8.46 31.35
N GLU A 452 1.51 -7.23 31.01
CA GLU A 452 0.89 -6.29 31.96
C GLU A 452 -0.40 -6.86 32.54
N MET A 453 -1.29 -7.38 31.70
CA MET A 453 -2.52 -8.06 32.10
C MET A 453 -2.23 -9.25 33.04
N GLN A 454 -1.28 -10.12 32.69
CA GLN A 454 -0.86 -11.24 33.54
C GLN A 454 -0.31 -10.79 34.89
N SER A 455 0.45 -9.68 34.92
CA SER A 455 0.96 -9.11 36.16
C SER A 455 -0.16 -8.57 37.04
N LYS A 456 -1.14 -7.85 36.48
CA LYS A 456 -2.34 -7.37 37.19
C LYS A 456 -3.18 -8.53 37.72
N MET A 457 -3.45 -9.53 36.89
CA MET A 457 -4.15 -10.76 37.31
C MET A 457 -3.44 -11.46 38.47
N THR A 458 -2.10 -11.52 38.43
CA THR A 458 -1.31 -12.14 39.50
C THR A 458 -1.34 -11.32 40.79
N GLU A 459 -1.26 -9.98 40.70
CA GLU A 459 -1.38 -9.11 41.87
C GLU A 459 -2.77 -9.17 42.49
N GLU A 460 -3.85 -9.15 41.69
CA GLU A 460 -5.21 -9.29 42.18
C GLU A 460 -5.45 -10.67 42.81
N MET A 461 -4.96 -11.75 42.19
CA MET A 461 -5.05 -13.09 42.77
C MET A 461 -4.24 -13.18 44.07
N LYS A 462 -3.09 -12.52 44.15
CA LYS A 462 -2.30 -12.43 45.40
C LYS A 462 -3.02 -11.63 46.48
N GLN A 463 -3.65 -10.51 46.15
CA GLN A 463 -4.45 -9.73 47.11
C GLN A 463 -5.67 -10.52 47.60
N GLN A 464 -6.33 -11.29 46.74
CA GLN A 464 -7.42 -12.18 47.14
C GLN A 464 -6.93 -13.31 48.07
N ILE A 465 -5.77 -13.89 47.79
CA ILE A 465 -5.14 -14.91 48.65
C ILE A 465 -4.72 -14.31 49.99
N GLU A 466 -4.11 -13.13 50.01
CA GLU A 466 -3.72 -12.42 51.25
C GLU A 466 -4.95 -12.01 52.08
N GLN A 467 -6.05 -11.59 51.44
CA GLN A 467 -7.32 -11.33 52.14
C GLN A 467 -7.92 -12.61 52.74
N GLN A 468 -7.94 -13.72 51.99
CA GLN A 468 -8.39 -15.01 52.50
C GLN A 468 -7.52 -15.49 53.67
N GLN A 469 -6.20 -15.35 53.57
CA GLN A 469 -5.26 -15.73 54.63
C GLN A 469 -5.42 -14.85 55.88
N ALA A 470 -5.67 -13.55 55.72
CA ALA A 470 -5.93 -12.64 56.83
C ALA A 470 -7.27 -12.91 57.54
N GLU A 471 -8.30 -13.35 56.81
CA GLU A 471 -9.56 -13.84 57.40
C GLU A 471 -9.36 -15.18 58.13
N GLU A 472 -8.55 -16.08 57.58
CA GLU A 472 -8.23 -17.39 58.18
C GLU A 472 -7.35 -17.25 59.45
N GLU A 473 -6.41 -16.31 59.47
CA GLU A 473 -5.60 -15.99 60.66
C GLU A 473 -6.42 -15.38 61.81
N LYS A 474 -7.37 -14.47 61.50
CA LYS A 474 -8.29 -13.93 62.50
C LYS A 474 -9.18 -15.01 63.11
N ALA A 475 -9.62 -15.99 62.32
CA ALA A 475 -10.39 -17.13 62.82
C ALA A 475 -9.54 -18.06 63.71
N LYS A 476 -8.26 -18.28 63.38
CA LYS A 476 -7.33 -19.08 64.20
C LYS A 476 -6.97 -18.41 65.52
N GLN A 477 -6.76 -17.10 65.55
CA GLN A 477 -6.48 -16.37 66.81
C GLN A 477 -7.65 -16.38 67.80
N GLN A 478 -8.90 -16.23 67.32
CA GLN A 478 -10.08 -16.31 68.19
C GLN A 478 -10.31 -17.71 68.78
N GLN A 479 -9.94 -18.77 68.05
CA GLN A 479 -10.02 -20.15 68.54
C GLN A 479 -8.97 -20.42 69.63
N GLN A 480 -7.77 -19.88 69.47
CA GLN A 480 -6.65 -20.10 70.39
C GLN A 480 -6.87 -19.40 71.76
N GLU A 481 -7.42 -18.18 71.78
CA GLU A 481 -7.76 -17.48 73.03
C GLU A 481 -8.89 -18.17 73.81
N GLN A 482 -9.87 -18.80 73.14
CA GLN A 482 -10.94 -19.56 73.81
C GLN A 482 -10.45 -20.88 74.42
N GLU A 483 -9.51 -21.56 73.77
CA GLU A 483 -8.99 -22.84 74.25
C GLU A 483 -8.07 -22.69 75.47
N GLU A 484 -7.34 -21.57 75.57
CA GLU A 484 -6.45 -21.27 76.70
C GLU A 484 -7.23 -20.81 77.95
N ALA A 485 -8.32 -20.05 77.79
CA ALA A 485 -9.23 -19.68 78.88
C ALA A 485 -9.96 -20.88 79.48
N LEU A 486 -10.37 -21.86 78.65
CA LEU A 486 -11.03 -23.09 79.11
C LEU A 486 -10.09 -23.99 79.91
N LYS A 487 -8.80 -24.08 79.52
CA LYS A 487 -7.78 -24.85 80.26
C LYS A 487 -7.51 -24.28 81.66
N GLN A 488 -7.40 -22.96 81.80
CA GLN A 488 -7.21 -22.32 83.11
C GLN A 488 -8.41 -22.57 84.04
N GLN A 489 -9.64 -22.53 83.52
CA GLN A 489 -10.82 -22.77 84.33
C GLN A 489 -10.91 -24.23 84.82
N ILE A 490 -10.63 -25.22 83.96
CA ILE A 490 -10.64 -26.63 84.36
C ILE A 490 -9.52 -26.94 85.38
N GLU A 491 -8.37 -26.27 85.30
CA GLU A 491 -7.32 -26.39 86.33
C GLU A 491 -7.77 -25.90 87.71
N THR A 492 -8.62 -24.86 87.75
CA THR A 492 -9.10 -24.28 89.02
C THR A 492 -10.14 -25.17 89.67
N ASP A 493 -11.08 -25.69 88.87
CA ASP A 493 -12.15 -26.59 89.34
C ASP A 493 -11.59 -27.96 89.78
N GLY A 494 -10.61 -28.50 89.05
CA GLY A 494 -9.93 -29.75 89.43
C GLY A 494 -9.20 -29.63 90.78
N ALA A 495 -8.57 -28.48 91.05
CA ALA A 495 -7.85 -28.25 92.30
C ALA A 495 -8.78 -28.16 93.52
N ALA A 496 -10.00 -27.64 93.35
CA ALA A 496 -11.01 -27.60 94.41
C ALA A 496 -11.48 -29.01 94.81
N ILE A 497 -11.70 -29.89 93.82
CA ILE A 497 -12.11 -31.28 94.05
C ILE A 497 -11.00 -32.08 94.73
N GLU A 498 -9.73 -31.86 94.38
CA GLU A 498 -8.59 -32.45 95.10
C GLU A 498 -8.58 -32.07 96.58
N LEU A 499 -8.87 -30.81 96.90
CA LEU A 499 -8.85 -30.28 98.26
C LEU A 499 -9.94 -30.92 99.13
N GLU A 500 -11.10 -31.18 98.53
CA GLU A 500 -12.21 -31.90 99.18
C GLU A 500 -11.90 -33.39 99.37
N ALA A 501 -11.22 -34.01 98.42
CA ALA A 501 -10.70 -35.38 98.55
C ALA A 501 -9.62 -35.49 99.65
N ASP A 502 -8.70 -34.52 99.74
CA ASP A 502 -7.68 -34.42 100.78
C ASP A 502 -8.32 -34.32 102.18
N ALA A 503 -9.41 -33.53 102.33
CA ALA A 503 -10.16 -33.41 103.58
C ALA A 503 -10.85 -34.73 103.98
N LEU A 504 -11.54 -35.39 103.05
CA LEU A 504 -12.21 -36.69 103.30
C LEU A 504 -11.22 -37.79 103.70
N LEU A 505 -10.00 -37.76 103.14
CA LEU A 505 -8.94 -38.69 103.52
C LEU A 505 -8.50 -38.49 104.98
N ALA A 506 -8.38 -37.22 105.42
CA ALA A 506 -8.02 -36.88 106.79
C ALA A 506 -9.09 -37.28 107.82
N GLU A 507 -10.36 -37.32 107.42
CA GLU A 507 -11.49 -37.80 108.24
C GLU A 507 -11.61 -39.33 108.30
N GLY A 508 -10.73 -40.07 107.61
CA GLY A 508 -10.74 -41.53 107.58
C GLY A 508 -11.75 -42.14 106.60
N ASN A 509 -12.40 -41.33 105.75
CA ASN A 509 -13.35 -41.78 104.75
C ASN A 509 -12.64 -42.08 103.42
N THR A 510 -11.81 -43.11 103.42
CA THR A 510 -10.85 -43.40 102.35
C THR A 510 -11.53 -43.77 101.02
N GLU A 511 -12.69 -44.44 101.03
CA GLU A 511 -13.39 -44.81 99.79
C GLU A 511 -14.03 -43.60 99.11
N THR A 512 -14.60 -42.68 99.88
CA THR A 512 -15.21 -41.47 99.30
C THR A 512 -14.13 -40.52 98.77
N ALA A 513 -13.00 -40.37 99.47
CA ALA A 513 -11.86 -39.60 98.99
C ALA A 513 -11.33 -40.09 97.63
N LYS A 514 -11.31 -41.40 97.38
CA LYS A 514 -10.88 -41.98 96.09
C LYS A 514 -11.78 -41.56 94.94
N GLN A 515 -13.10 -41.52 95.14
CA GLN A 515 -14.04 -41.13 94.09
C GLN A 515 -13.81 -39.68 93.65
N TYR A 516 -13.57 -38.79 94.61
CA TYR A 516 -13.28 -37.38 94.32
C TYR A 516 -11.92 -37.21 93.63
N TYR A 517 -10.88 -37.94 94.05
CA TYR A 517 -9.61 -37.94 93.30
C TYR A 517 -9.76 -38.48 91.87
N GLN A 518 -10.56 -39.53 91.65
CA GLN A 518 -10.81 -40.03 90.30
C GLN A 518 -11.56 -39.00 89.43
N GLN A 519 -12.49 -38.26 90.01
CA GLN A 519 -13.19 -37.18 89.33
C GLN A 519 -12.24 -36.04 88.93
N ALA A 520 -11.42 -35.55 89.87
CA ALA A 520 -10.42 -34.51 89.58
C ALA A 520 -9.42 -34.96 88.49
N MET A 521 -8.96 -36.21 88.57
CA MET A 521 -8.04 -36.78 87.59
C MET A 521 -8.65 -36.85 86.18
N GLN A 522 -9.92 -37.24 86.07
CA GLN A 522 -10.61 -37.32 84.79
C GLN A 522 -10.79 -35.92 84.17
N MET A 523 -11.13 -34.91 84.97
CA MET A 523 -11.22 -33.53 84.51
C MET A 523 -9.88 -33.00 83.96
N TYR A 524 -8.77 -33.25 84.65
CA TYR A 524 -7.45 -32.89 84.13
C TYR A 524 -7.08 -33.63 82.85
N LYS A 525 -7.48 -34.90 82.71
CA LYS A 525 -7.20 -35.70 81.52
C LYS A 525 -7.98 -35.19 80.31
N ASP A 526 -9.24 -34.82 80.50
CA ASP A 526 -10.11 -34.28 79.44
C ASP A 526 -9.66 -32.88 78.99
N ALA A 527 -9.07 -32.08 79.89
CA ALA A 527 -8.45 -30.79 79.56
C ALA A 527 -7.01 -30.89 78.99
N GLY A 528 -6.43 -32.09 78.92
CA GLY A 528 -5.06 -32.30 78.44
C GLY A 528 -3.97 -31.88 79.44
N VAL A 529 -4.29 -31.69 80.72
CA VAL A 529 -3.35 -31.30 81.79
C VAL A 529 -2.75 -32.55 82.45
N ILE A 530 -1.90 -33.24 81.69
CA ILE A 530 -1.40 -34.59 82.00
C ILE A 530 -0.60 -34.65 83.31
N GLU A 531 0.14 -33.58 83.65
CA GLU A 531 0.98 -33.51 84.85
C GLU A 531 0.14 -33.56 86.14
N LYS A 532 -0.97 -32.79 86.18
CA LYS A 532 -1.92 -32.78 87.30
C LYS A 532 -2.65 -34.11 87.45
N ALA A 533 -3.13 -34.70 86.35
CA ALA A 533 -3.74 -36.03 86.37
C ALA A 533 -2.80 -37.09 86.98
N SER A 534 -1.51 -37.02 86.65
CA SER A 534 -0.50 -37.96 87.18
C SER A 534 -0.24 -37.78 88.67
N LEU A 535 -0.29 -36.53 89.18
CA LEU A 535 -0.16 -36.25 90.62
C LEU A 535 -1.36 -36.77 91.42
N VAL A 536 -2.59 -36.60 90.91
CA VAL A 536 -3.79 -37.13 91.56
C VAL A 536 -3.82 -38.65 91.56
N GLN A 537 -3.37 -39.29 90.48
CA GLN A 537 -3.20 -40.76 90.42
C GLN A 537 -2.29 -41.27 91.54
N LYS A 538 -1.22 -40.54 91.87
CA LYS A 538 -0.32 -40.88 92.98
C LYS A 538 -1.02 -40.79 94.33
N LYS A 539 -1.83 -39.74 94.57
CA LYS A 539 -2.63 -39.60 95.81
C LYS A 539 -3.61 -40.76 96.02
N ILE A 540 -4.21 -41.29 94.94
CA ILE A 540 -5.09 -42.48 95.00
C ILE A 540 -4.32 -43.72 95.49
N ILE A 541 -3.10 -43.92 95.01
CA ILE A 541 -2.26 -45.07 95.39
C ILE A 541 -1.84 -44.97 96.86
N ASP A 542 -1.48 -43.78 97.34
CA ASP A 542 -1.06 -43.56 98.72
C ASP A 542 -2.24 -43.82 99.70
N ALA A 543 -3.47 -43.42 99.34
CA ALA A 543 -4.68 -43.71 100.11
C ALA A 543 -4.98 -45.21 100.25
N ASP A 544 -4.68 -46.01 99.22
CA ASP A 544 -4.87 -47.48 99.21
C ASP A 544 -3.91 -48.20 100.16
N ALA A 545 -2.71 -47.66 100.37
CA ALA A 545 -1.72 -48.23 101.29
C ALA A 545 -2.13 -48.04 102.76
N THR A 546 -2.69 -46.87 103.11
CA THR A 546 -3.13 -46.56 104.47
C THR A 546 -4.30 -47.42 104.93
N ALA A 547 -5.27 -47.71 104.06
CA ALA A 547 -6.42 -48.56 104.38
C ALA A 547 -6.03 -50.03 104.68
N LYS A 548 -5.04 -50.57 103.97
CA LYS A 548 -4.55 -51.95 104.19
C LYS A 548 -3.79 -52.11 105.51
N GLN A 549 -3.12 -51.05 105.98
CA GLN A 549 -2.40 -51.09 107.25
C GLN A 549 -3.36 -51.13 108.45
N GLN A 550 -4.41 -50.30 108.44
CA GLN A 550 -5.41 -50.26 109.53
C GLN A 550 -6.14 -51.61 109.71
N GLN A 551 -6.38 -52.34 108.62
CA GLN A 551 -7.03 -53.66 108.68
C GLN A 551 -6.14 -54.75 109.32
N ASN A 552 -4.82 -54.66 109.18
CA ASN A 552 -3.88 -55.63 109.74
C ASN A 552 -3.65 -55.43 111.25
N ASP A 553 -3.75 -54.18 111.73
CA ASP A 553 -3.59 -53.85 113.15
C ASP A 553 -4.75 -54.43 114.00
N VAL A 554 -5.99 -54.40 113.48
CA VAL A 554 -7.17 -54.99 114.14
C VAL A 554 -7.04 -56.51 114.30
N LYS A 555 -6.59 -57.22 113.26
CA LYS A 555 -6.42 -58.68 113.31
C LYS A 555 -5.29 -59.10 114.25
N THR A 556 -4.25 -58.29 114.41
CA THR A 556 -3.15 -58.60 115.34
C THR A 556 -3.61 -58.56 116.80
N ALA A 557 -4.51 -57.63 117.15
CA ALA A 557 -5.10 -57.54 118.49
C ALA A 557 -6.00 -58.74 118.84
N GLU A 558 -6.70 -59.31 117.85
CA GLU A 558 -7.50 -60.53 118.04
C GLU A 558 -6.62 -61.75 118.37
N GLY A 559 -5.45 -61.86 117.74
CA GLY A 559 -4.47 -62.89 118.04
C GLY A 559 -3.96 -62.83 119.49
N ASP A 560 -3.72 -61.63 120.02
CA ASP A 560 -3.23 -61.42 121.39
C ASP A 560 -4.21 -61.91 122.45
N ALA A 561 -5.52 -61.76 122.20
CA ALA A 561 -6.56 -62.23 123.11
C ALA A 561 -6.53 -63.77 123.28
N TYR A 562 -6.33 -64.52 122.20
CA TYR A 562 -6.21 -65.97 122.26
C TYR A 562 -4.94 -66.45 122.98
N VAL A 563 -3.82 -65.70 122.86
CA VAL A 563 -2.60 -66.00 123.63
C VAL A 563 -2.85 -65.86 125.11
N LEU A 564 -3.51 -64.79 125.52
CA LEU A 564 -3.83 -64.52 126.93
C LEU A 564 -4.73 -65.61 127.51
N ASN A 565 -5.73 -66.06 126.76
CA ASN A 565 -6.59 -67.18 127.17
C ASN A 565 -5.79 -68.48 127.33
N GLY A 566 -4.91 -68.79 126.37
CA GLY A 566 -4.03 -69.95 126.44
C GLY A 566 -3.11 -69.92 127.66
N ASP A 567 -2.52 -68.77 127.98
CA ASP A 567 -1.67 -68.58 129.16
C ASP A 567 -2.44 -68.81 130.47
N ASN A 568 -3.70 -68.36 130.55
CA ASN A 568 -4.55 -68.58 131.71
C ASN A 568 -4.88 -70.07 131.91
N PHE A 569 -5.24 -70.81 130.85
CA PHE A 569 -5.49 -72.25 130.96
C PHE A 569 -4.24 -73.03 131.37
N LEU A 570 -3.06 -72.58 130.94
CA LEU A 570 -1.78 -73.18 131.34
C LEU A 570 -1.53 -73.05 132.86
N LEU A 571 -1.92 -71.91 133.46
CA LEU A 571 -1.81 -71.67 134.91
C LEU A 571 -2.79 -72.52 135.73
N GLU A 572 -3.95 -72.84 135.15
CA GLU A 572 -4.97 -73.71 135.78
C GLU A 572 -4.66 -75.22 135.64
N ASN A 573 -3.53 -75.58 135.04
CA ASN A 573 -3.14 -76.96 134.69
C ASN A 573 -4.11 -77.66 133.71
N LYS A 574 -4.88 -76.89 132.94
CA LYS A 574 -5.77 -77.36 131.88
C LYS A 574 -5.03 -77.31 130.54
N PHE A 575 -4.06 -78.20 130.37
CA PHE A 575 -3.09 -78.06 129.30
C PHE A 575 -3.67 -78.36 127.90
N ALA A 576 -4.69 -79.22 127.78
CA ALA A 576 -5.37 -79.49 126.52
C ALA A 576 -6.08 -78.23 125.97
N GLU A 577 -6.77 -77.49 126.83
CA GLU A 577 -7.47 -76.24 126.51
C GLU A 577 -6.48 -75.13 126.19
N ALA A 578 -5.36 -75.03 126.92
CA ALA A 578 -4.28 -74.09 126.63
C ALA A 578 -3.72 -74.28 125.21
N ILE A 579 -3.49 -75.52 124.80
CA ILE A 579 -2.98 -75.87 123.45
C ILE A 579 -3.95 -75.41 122.36
N GLU A 580 -5.26 -75.52 122.57
CA GLU A 580 -6.26 -75.14 121.59
C GLU A 580 -6.30 -73.63 121.37
N GLU A 581 -6.29 -72.84 122.45
CA GLU A 581 -6.29 -71.38 122.37
C GLU A 581 -5.02 -70.83 121.70
N TYR A 582 -3.85 -71.40 122.01
CA TYR A 582 -2.62 -71.03 121.30
C TYR A 582 -2.66 -71.39 119.81
N LYS A 583 -3.30 -72.49 119.41
CA LYS A 583 -3.45 -72.79 117.96
C LYS A 583 -4.30 -71.75 117.25
N LYS A 584 -5.35 -71.23 117.88
CA LYS A 584 -6.18 -70.13 117.34
C LYS A 584 -5.35 -68.85 117.19
N ALA A 585 -4.56 -68.49 118.20
CA ALA A 585 -3.64 -67.35 118.13
C ALA A 585 -2.63 -67.46 116.97
N LYS A 586 -2.06 -68.66 116.77
CA LYS A 586 -1.10 -68.92 115.69
C LYS A 586 -1.69 -68.71 114.29
N ASP A 587 -2.94 -69.15 114.06
CA ASP A 587 -3.59 -68.99 112.75
C ASP A 587 -3.79 -67.51 112.39
N ILE A 588 -4.22 -66.70 113.36
CA ILE A 588 -4.39 -65.26 113.19
C ILE A 588 -3.05 -64.59 112.84
N TYR A 589 -1.98 -64.91 113.55
CA TYR A 589 -0.65 -64.37 113.22
C TYR A 589 -0.11 -64.80 111.86
N SER A 590 -0.52 -65.97 111.36
CA SER A 590 -0.21 -66.39 109.99
C SER A 590 -0.90 -65.51 108.95
N GLN A 591 -2.18 -65.16 109.17
CA GLN A 591 -2.95 -64.32 108.25
C GLN A 591 -2.39 -62.90 108.13
N VAL A 592 -1.90 -62.31 109.23
CA VAL A 592 -1.26 -60.98 109.23
C VAL A 592 0.24 -61.03 108.93
N LYS A 593 0.78 -62.22 108.61
CA LYS A 593 2.21 -62.46 108.34
C LYS A 593 3.15 -61.99 109.46
N ASN A 594 2.69 -62.03 110.71
CA ASN A 594 3.50 -61.67 111.88
C ASN A 594 4.31 -62.89 112.33
N THR A 595 5.49 -63.08 111.72
CA THR A 595 6.35 -64.25 111.90
C THR A 595 6.92 -64.38 113.31
N ASP A 596 7.15 -63.26 113.99
CA ASP A 596 7.78 -63.23 115.31
C ASP A 596 6.80 -63.79 116.36
N LYS A 597 5.57 -63.30 116.37
CA LYS A 597 4.52 -63.82 117.27
C LYS A 597 4.15 -65.26 116.95
N MET A 598 4.17 -65.68 115.68
CA MET A 598 3.95 -67.10 115.33
C MET A 598 4.98 -68.03 115.98
N ALA A 599 6.26 -67.65 115.99
CA ALA A 599 7.32 -68.46 116.57
C ALA A 599 7.14 -68.63 118.09
N GLU A 600 6.80 -67.53 118.79
CA GLU A 600 6.52 -67.54 120.22
C GLU A 600 5.39 -68.52 120.60
N ILE A 601 4.29 -68.50 119.84
CA ILE A 601 3.14 -69.34 120.14
C ILE A 601 3.40 -70.83 119.84
N ILE A 602 4.23 -71.14 118.84
CA ILE A 602 4.66 -72.52 118.60
C ILE A 602 5.43 -73.07 119.81
N GLU A 603 6.28 -72.26 120.43
CA GLU A 603 7.02 -72.64 121.63
C GLU A 603 6.09 -72.88 122.82
N LYS A 604 5.12 -71.97 123.06
CA LYS A 604 4.11 -72.14 124.13
C LYS A 604 3.27 -73.41 123.96
N ILE A 605 2.86 -73.76 122.73
CA ILE A 605 2.16 -75.02 122.43
C ILE A 605 3.03 -76.24 122.80
N SER A 606 4.32 -76.21 122.44
CA SER A 606 5.24 -77.30 122.76
C SER A 606 5.39 -77.50 124.26
N VAL A 607 5.53 -76.40 125.03
CA VAL A 607 5.62 -76.44 126.49
C VAL A 607 4.34 -77.03 127.11
N ALA A 608 3.16 -76.58 126.66
CA ALA A 608 1.88 -77.09 127.14
C ALA A 608 1.69 -78.60 126.88
N GLN A 609 2.15 -79.09 125.72
CA GLN A 609 2.07 -80.52 125.36
C GLN A 609 2.93 -81.42 126.24
N VAL A 610 4.11 -80.94 126.64
CA VAL A 610 4.99 -81.68 127.57
C VAL A 610 4.31 -81.81 128.93
N LYS A 611 3.77 -80.70 129.46
CA LYS A 611 3.08 -80.69 130.75
C LYS A 611 1.82 -81.57 130.77
N GLN A 612 1.04 -81.60 129.68
CA GLN A 612 -0.11 -82.51 129.57
C GLN A 612 0.32 -83.97 129.73
N LYS A 613 1.40 -84.38 129.04
CA LYS A 613 1.90 -85.76 129.12
C LYS A 613 2.39 -86.15 130.52
N GLU A 614 3.07 -85.23 131.21
CA GLU A 614 3.50 -85.46 132.60
C GLU A 614 2.31 -85.64 133.55
N ASN A 615 1.26 -84.84 133.37
CA ASN A 615 0.03 -84.94 134.16
C ASN A 615 -0.70 -86.27 133.93
N ASP A 616 -0.83 -86.70 132.67
CA ASP A 616 -1.48 -87.97 132.31
C ASP A 616 -0.75 -89.18 132.93
N ILE A 617 0.59 -89.16 132.95
CA ILE A 617 1.41 -90.22 133.56
C ILE A 617 1.24 -90.24 135.09
N ALA A 618 1.18 -89.07 135.73
CA ALA A 618 0.98 -88.97 137.18
C ALA A 618 -0.39 -89.54 137.61
N GLU A 619 -1.44 -89.26 136.85
CA GLU A 619 -2.79 -89.77 137.12
C GLU A 619 -2.88 -91.30 136.93
N GLN A 620 -2.25 -91.82 135.87
CA GLN A 620 -2.13 -93.26 135.65
C GLN A 620 -1.38 -93.96 136.80
N LYS A 621 -0.28 -93.37 137.28
CA LYS A 621 0.52 -93.91 138.39
C LYS A 621 -0.29 -94.00 139.70
N MET A 622 -1.15 -93.01 139.97
CA MET A 622 -2.05 -93.02 141.13
C MET A 622 -3.10 -94.13 141.03
N ASN A 623 -3.72 -94.29 139.86
CA ASN A 623 -4.72 -95.33 139.63
C ASN A 623 -4.15 -96.75 139.74
N ILE A 624 -2.91 -96.98 139.27
CA ILE A 624 -2.23 -98.27 139.42
C ILE A 624 -1.92 -98.57 140.89
N GLY A 625 -1.58 -97.55 141.68
CA GLY A 625 -1.32 -97.70 143.12
C GLY A 625 -2.54 -98.18 143.91
N VAL A 626 -3.75 -97.84 143.47
CA VAL A 626 -4.98 -98.38 144.08
C VAL A 626 -5.12 -99.88 143.85
N ILE A 627 -4.69 -100.39 142.68
CA ILE A 627 -4.70 -101.82 142.37
C ILE A 627 -3.65 -102.56 143.21
N GLU A 628 -2.46 -101.98 143.36
CA GLU A 628 -1.42 -102.52 144.23
C GLU A 628 -1.90 -102.60 145.69
N ALA A 629 -2.56 -101.55 146.19
CA ALA A 629 -3.12 -101.53 147.55
C ALA A 629 -4.20 -102.59 147.77
N ARG A 630 -5.02 -102.90 146.75
CA ARG A 630 -5.98 -104.03 146.81
C ARG A 630 -5.26 -105.38 146.92
N GLY A 631 -4.11 -105.52 146.28
CA GLY A 631 -3.22 -106.68 146.47
C GLY A 631 -2.71 -106.80 147.91
N ASP A 632 -2.25 -105.69 148.49
CA ASP A 632 -1.80 -105.62 149.89
C ASP A 632 -2.91 -106.01 150.89
N GLU A 633 -4.15 -105.60 150.62
CA GLU A 633 -5.29 -105.92 151.46
C GLU A 633 -5.72 -107.40 151.34
N ALA A 634 -5.75 -107.94 150.12
CA ALA A 634 -6.03 -109.36 149.88
C ALA A 634 -4.98 -110.28 150.55
N LEU A 635 -3.71 -109.85 150.58
CA LEU A 635 -2.63 -110.58 151.24
C LEU A 635 -2.84 -110.66 152.77
N LYS A 636 -3.27 -109.56 153.40
CA LYS A 636 -3.61 -109.53 154.84
C LYS A 636 -4.78 -110.44 155.20
N LEU A 637 -5.75 -110.57 154.30
CA LEU A 637 -6.90 -111.48 154.46
C LEU A 637 -6.56 -112.94 154.12
N GLN A 638 -5.28 -113.25 153.87
CA GLN A 638 -4.78 -114.59 153.50
C GLN A 638 -5.41 -115.14 152.21
N GLN A 639 -5.87 -114.25 151.32
CA GLN A 639 -6.41 -114.59 150.00
C GLN A 639 -5.31 -114.54 148.95
N TYR A 640 -4.37 -115.48 149.02
CA TYR A 640 -3.09 -115.40 148.31
C TYR A 640 -3.23 -115.39 146.77
N ASP A 641 -4.15 -116.16 146.19
CA ASP A 641 -4.34 -116.18 144.73
C ASP A 641 -4.82 -114.81 144.21
N LYS A 642 -5.75 -114.18 144.94
CA LYS A 642 -6.24 -112.83 144.59
C LYS A 642 -5.18 -111.76 144.82
N ALA A 643 -4.40 -111.86 145.89
CA ALA A 643 -3.29 -110.93 146.13
C ALA A 643 -2.27 -110.98 144.99
N LYS A 644 -1.90 -112.20 144.57
CA LYS A 644 -0.98 -112.42 143.45
C LYS A 644 -1.51 -111.87 142.13
N GLU A 645 -2.79 -112.06 141.84
CA GLU A 645 -3.44 -111.54 140.64
C GLU A 645 -3.41 -110.01 140.60
N PHE A 646 -3.80 -109.34 141.70
CA PHE A 646 -3.77 -107.88 141.76
C PHE A 646 -2.36 -107.31 141.66
N TYR A 647 -1.37 -107.95 142.27
CA TYR A 647 0.02 -107.51 142.12
C TYR A 647 0.57 -107.74 140.71
N LEU A 648 0.26 -108.87 140.06
CA LEU A 648 0.66 -109.10 138.66
C LEU A 648 0.02 -108.05 137.74
N GLN A 649 -1.24 -107.69 138.02
CA GLN A 649 -1.95 -106.65 137.29
C GLN A 649 -1.33 -105.26 137.51
N SER A 650 -1.08 -104.85 138.76
CA SER A 650 -0.47 -103.55 139.05
C SER A 650 0.97 -103.47 138.52
N GLN A 651 1.72 -104.57 138.57
CA GLN A 651 3.05 -104.66 137.99
C GLN A 651 3.06 -104.44 136.48
N ALA A 652 2.20 -105.14 135.73
CA ALA A 652 2.12 -104.99 134.27
C ALA A 652 1.74 -103.54 133.88
N LEU A 653 0.88 -102.91 134.66
CA LEU A 653 0.47 -101.52 134.43
C LEU A 653 1.60 -100.52 134.78
N TYR A 654 2.35 -100.73 135.87
CA TYR A 654 3.53 -99.90 136.17
C TYR A 654 4.61 -100.03 135.08
N GLN A 655 4.77 -101.22 134.51
CA GLN A 655 5.68 -101.46 133.40
C GLN A 655 5.21 -100.74 132.12
N GLY A 656 3.89 -100.66 131.90
CA GLY A 656 3.29 -99.89 130.81
C GLY A 656 3.54 -98.39 130.87
N ILE A 657 3.66 -97.80 132.06
CA ILE A 657 4.05 -96.39 132.26
C ILE A 657 5.56 -96.21 132.48
N ASN A 658 6.34 -97.29 132.26
CA ASN A 658 7.80 -97.33 132.37
C ASN A 658 8.34 -96.98 133.78
N ASP A 659 7.55 -97.18 134.82
CA ASP A 659 7.92 -96.95 136.22
C ASP A 659 8.59 -98.19 136.81
N MET A 660 9.82 -98.43 136.36
CA MET A 660 10.55 -99.68 136.62
C MET A 660 10.87 -99.89 138.09
N ASP A 661 10.97 -98.82 138.87
CA ASP A 661 11.17 -98.90 140.33
C ASP A 661 9.96 -99.55 141.00
N LYS A 662 8.74 -99.13 140.64
CA LYS A 662 7.49 -99.72 141.14
C LYS A 662 7.26 -101.14 140.64
N VAL A 663 7.65 -101.44 139.40
CA VAL A 663 7.62 -102.82 138.85
C VAL A 663 8.45 -103.76 139.71
N ALA A 664 9.66 -103.34 140.10
CA ALA A 664 10.55 -104.13 140.95
C ALA A 664 10.00 -104.32 142.36
N GLU A 665 9.41 -103.27 142.96
CA GLU A 665 8.81 -103.33 144.29
C GLU A 665 7.64 -104.35 144.34
N VAL A 666 6.74 -104.30 143.36
CA VAL A 666 5.59 -105.21 143.27
C VAL A 666 6.05 -106.64 142.95
N GLN A 667 7.12 -106.82 142.17
CA GLN A 667 7.71 -108.15 141.89
C GLN A 667 8.07 -108.88 143.18
N GLU A 668 8.62 -108.15 144.14
CA GLU A 668 9.04 -108.73 145.40
C GLU A 668 7.85 -109.12 146.28
N LYS A 669 6.79 -108.29 146.28
CA LYS A 669 5.51 -108.65 146.90
C LYS A 669 4.94 -109.94 146.30
N ILE A 670 4.99 -110.12 144.99
CA ILE A 670 4.54 -111.36 144.31
C ILE A 670 5.34 -112.57 144.78
N LYS A 671 6.67 -112.48 144.90
CA LYS A 671 7.51 -113.58 145.39
C LYS A 671 7.13 -113.99 146.82
N VAL A 672 6.88 -113.03 147.70
CA VAL A 672 6.45 -113.29 149.08
C VAL A 672 5.13 -114.06 149.08
N VAL A 673 4.14 -113.65 148.27
CA VAL A 673 2.87 -114.37 148.16
C VAL A 673 3.09 -115.81 147.66
N GLN A 674 3.95 -116.01 146.65
CA GLN A 674 4.24 -117.35 146.11
C GLN A 674 4.90 -118.28 147.12
N GLN A 675 5.81 -117.76 147.95
CA GLN A 675 6.45 -118.55 149.02
C GLN A 675 5.41 -118.99 150.07
N LEU A 676 4.53 -118.08 150.49
CA LEU A 676 3.44 -118.39 151.43
C LEU A 676 2.46 -119.43 150.86
N GLN A 677 2.14 -119.36 149.56
CA GLN A 677 1.30 -120.38 148.90
C GLN A 677 1.95 -121.77 148.91
N GLU A 678 3.27 -121.84 148.71
CA GLU A 678 4.00 -123.10 148.66
C GLU A 678 4.18 -123.72 150.05
N GLU A 679 4.36 -122.89 151.09
CA GLU A 679 4.33 -123.34 152.49
C GLU A 679 2.97 -123.91 152.89
N ILE A 680 1.87 -123.26 152.50
CA ILE A 680 0.51 -123.77 152.74
C ILE A 680 0.25 -125.07 151.97
N ARG A 681 0.77 -125.18 150.72
CA ARG A 681 0.64 -126.41 149.93
C ARG A 681 1.34 -127.59 150.60
N LYS A 682 2.56 -127.40 151.10
CA LYS A 682 3.30 -128.43 151.86
C LYS A 682 2.60 -128.79 153.17
N ALA A 683 2.09 -127.79 153.91
CA ALA A 683 1.35 -128.01 155.15
C ALA A 683 0.04 -128.80 154.94
N ARG A 684 -0.62 -128.65 153.79
CA ARG A 684 -1.81 -129.46 153.42
C ARG A 684 -1.46 -130.88 152.98
N GLU A 685 -0.35 -131.07 152.26
CA GLU A 685 0.13 -132.39 151.84
C GLU A 685 0.53 -133.28 153.04
N GLU A 686 1.08 -132.68 154.11
CA GLU A 686 1.41 -133.39 155.36
C GLU A 686 0.16 -133.80 156.18
N GLN A 687 -1.00 -133.16 155.96
CA GLN A 687 -2.25 -133.45 156.68
C GLN A 687 -3.18 -134.45 155.99
N GLY A 688 -2.78 -135.01 154.83
CA GLY A 688 -3.53 -136.09 154.17
C GLY A 688 -4.92 -135.69 153.64
N ILE A 689 -5.17 -134.40 153.40
CA ILE A 689 -6.41 -133.89 152.81
C ILE A 689 -6.20 -133.78 151.29
N PRO A 690 -6.95 -134.52 150.44
CA PRO A 690 -6.86 -134.36 148.99
C PRO A 690 -7.44 -133.02 148.54
N GLN A 691 -6.90 -132.50 147.43
CA GLN A 691 -7.13 -131.18 146.83
C GLN A 691 -8.58 -130.72 146.76
#